data_AF-A0A8X7WAW2-F1
#
_entry.id   AF-A0A8X7WAW2-F1
#
_cell.length_a   1.000
_cell.length_b   1.000
_cell.length_c   1.000
_cell.angle_alpha   90.00
_cell.angle_beta   90.00
_cell.angle_gamma   90.00
#
_symmetry.space_group_name_H-M   'P 1'
#
loop_
_entity.id
_entity.type
_entity.pdbx_description
1 polymer ?
#
loop_
_entity_poly.entity_id
_entity_poly.type
_entity_poly.pdbx_seq_one_letter_code
_entity_poly.pdbx_strand_id
1 'polypeptide(L)'
;METSRLPLSSSIRGKLISAGYTSLSSISSVSSTDLARDVNITEDEAFEILKMANQITGSSSCNGRSSSLVNGAKNAWDMLHEEEALPRITTSCSDLDKILGGGISCRDVTEIGGVPGIGKTQIGIQLSVNVQIPREFGGLGGKAIYIDTEGSFMVERALQIAEACVEDMEEYTGYMHKHFKASQVQMKPKDILENIFYFRVCSYTEQIALVNHLDKFISENKDVKVVIVDSITFHFRQDFDDLAQRTRVLSEMALKFMKLAKKFSLAVVLLNQVTTKYTEGSFQLALALGDSWSHSCTNRVILYWNGDERYAYIDKSPSLPSASASYTVTSRGLRNSSSSSKRVKMIEAFSSALSSNQQSASMASTSSLALSQALLSRATSHNGSEKHVSVPAFSVLKSTSPRTNFFHSQRSASTSRHSLRPLVRAAAVETMDTTTDSTLVDKSVNTIRFLAVDAVEKAKSGHPGLPMGCAPMSHILYDEVMRYNPKNPYWFNRDRFVLSAGHGCMLQYALLHLAGYDSVREEDLKSFRQWGSKTPGHPENFETPGVEVTTGPLGQGIANAVGLALAEKHLAARFNKPDNEIVDHYTYSIIGDGCQMEGITNEVCSLAGHWGLGKLIAFYDDNHISIDGDTEIAFTENVDKRFEALGWHVIWVKNGNNGYDEIRAAIREAKAVTDKPTLIKVTTTIGYGSPNKANSYSVHGAALGEKEVEATRNNLGWPYEPFQVPEDVKSHWSRHTPEGAVLEADWNAKFAAYEKKYPEEAEELKSIISGELPAGWEKALPTYTPESPGDATRNLSQQCLNALAKSVPGFLGGSADLASSNMTLLEASGDFQNATPEGRNLRFGVREHGMGAICNGIALHSPGFIPYCATFFVFTDYMRAAMRIAALSEAGVIYVMTHDSIGLGEDGPTHQPIEHISSFRAMPNIMMFRPADGNETAGAYKIAVTRRNTPSVLALSRQKLPQLPGTSVENVERGGYTVCDNSTGNKPDVILIGTGSELEIAAQAGEELRKEGKTVRVVSFVCWELFDEQTDEYKESVLPSDVSARVSIEAGSTFGWGKIVGGRGKSIGVDSFGASAPAGKLYKEFGITVEAVVAAAKSLI
;
A
#
# COMPACT_ATOMS: atom_id res chain seq x y z
N MET A 1 6.73 -54.74 -25.18
CA MET A 1 6.75 -53.92 -23.95
C MET A 1 7.38 -52.60 -24.31
N GLU A 2 6.84 -51.47 -23.84
CA GLU A 2 7.32 -50.15 -24.29
C GLU A 2 8.68 -49.77 -23.69
N THR A 3 9.05 -50.39 -22.57
CA THR A 3 10.36 -50.25 -21.92
C THR A 3 11.55 -50.65 -22.79
N SER A 4 11.31 -51.27 -23.96
CA SER A 4 12.36 -51.45 -24.99
C SER A 4 12.73 -50.16 -25.72
N ARG A 5 11.94 -49.09 -25.61
CA ARG A 5 12.24 -47.75 -26.18
C ARG A 5 13.28 -46.98 -25.35
N LEU A 6 13.41 -47.27 -24.06
CA LEU A 6 14.40 -46.63 -23.18
C LEU A 6 15.81 -47.20 -23.48
N PRO A 7 16.87 -46.37 -23.61
CA PRO A 7 18.22 -46.79 -23.98
C PRO A 7 19.01 -47.43 -22.80
N LEU A 8 18.35 -48.32 -22.06
CA LEU A 8 18.88 -48.93 -20.83
C LEU A 8 19.61 -50.25 -21.10
N SER A 9 20.51 -50.61 -20.19
CA SER A 9 21.18 -51.91 -20.19
C SER A 9 20.16 -53.05 -20.06
N SER A 10 20.51 -54.24 -20.58
CA SER A 10 19.68 -55.44 -20.46
C SER A 10 19.41 -55.83 -19.00
N SER A 11 20.34 -55.56 -18.09
CA SER A 11 20.19 -55.76 -16.64
C SER A 11 19.09 -54.87 -16.05
N ILE A 12 19.18 -53.55 -16.26
CA ILE A 12 18.19 -52.59 -15.73
C ILE A 12 16.81 -52.81 -16.38
N ARG A 13 16.76 -53.06 -17.69
CA ARG A 13 15.50 -53.38 -18.38
C ARG A 13 14.88 -54.68 -17.88
N GLY A 14 15.68 -55.69 -17.54
CA GLY A 14 15.23 -56.91 -16.88
C GLY A 14 14.60 -56.64 -15.51
N LYS A 15 15.31 -55.88 -14.66
CA LYS A 15 14.82 -55.47 -13.33
C LYS A 15 13.48 -54.73 -13.40
N LEU A 16 13.35 -53.74 -14.28
CA LEU A 16 12.10 -52.98 -14.51
C LEU A 16 10.92 -53.91 -14.82
N ILE A 17 11.12 -54.85 -15.74
CA ILE A 17 10.07 -55.80 -16.15
C ILE A 17 9.71 -56.77 -14.99
N SER A 18 10.68 -57.24 -14.21
CA SER A 18 10.40 -58.07 -13.03
C SER A 18 9.69 -57.33 -11.89
N ALA A 19 9.85 -56.01 -11.82
CA ALA A 19 9.14 -55.13 -10.89
C ALA A 19 7.76 -54.66 -11.44
N GLY A 20 7.31 -55.18 -12.58
CA GLY A 20 6.00 -54.90 -13.18
C GLY A 20 5.97 -53.72 -14.17
N TYR A 21 7.03 -52.89 -14.21
CA TYR A 21 7.12 -51.75 -15.10
C TYR A 21 7.31 -52.18 -16.57
N THR A 22 6.20 -52.22 -17.31
CA THR A 22 6.13 -52.79 -18.68
C THR A 22 5.65 -51.80 -19.75
N SER A 23 5.02 -50.69 -19.35
CA SER A 23 4.71 -49.51 -20.18
C SER A 23 5.57 -48.31 -19.76
N LEU A 24 5.72 -47.31 -20.62
CA LEU A 24 6.41 -46.07 -20.23
C LEU A 24 5.60 -45.26 -19.21
N SER A 25 4.26 -45.30 -19.33
CA SER A 25 3.34 -44.67 -18.37
C SER A 25 3.47 -45.22 -16.95
N SER A 26 3.71 -46.52 -16.79
CA SER A 26 3.93 -47.13 -15.47
C SER A 26 5.21 -46.66 -14.80
N ILE A 27 6.22 -46.27 -15.58
CA ILE A 27 7.47 -45.69 -15.09
C ILE A 27 7.22 -44.22 -14.72
N SER A 28 6.68 -43.41 -15.63
CA SER A 28 6.48 -41.97 -15.34
C SER A 28 5.47 -41.66 -14.23
N SER A 29 4.65 -42.64 -13.81
CA SER A 29 3.70 -42.49 -12.70
C SER A 29 4.26 -42.72 -11.29
N VAL A 30 5.54 -43.10 -11.12
CA VAL A 30 6.15 -43.37 -9.79
C VAL A 30 7.30 -42.40 -9.46
N SER A 31 7.63 -42.27 -8.16
CA SER A 31 8.75 -41.43 -7.71
C SER A 31 10.11 -42.09 -8.00
N SER A 32 11.19 -41.29 -7.98
CA SER A 32 12.57 -41.81 -8.07
C SER A 32 12.88 -42.77 -6.93
N THR A 33 12.44 -42.44 -5.72
CA THR A 33 12.68 -43.24 -4.50
C THR A 33 11.94 -44.58 -4.54
N ASP A 34 10.69 -44.59 -5.00
CA ASP A 34 9.89 -45.80 -5.16
C ASP A 34 10.46 -46.68 -6.29
N LEU A 35 10.76 -46.09 -7.46
CA LEU A 35 11.34 -46.82 -8.58
C LEU A 35 12.71 -47.39 -8.23
N ALA A 36 13.55 -46.65 -7.50
CA ALA A 36 14.87 -47.12 -7.05
C ALA A 36 14.75 -48.33 -6.11
N ARG A 37 13.82 -48.26 -5.14
CA ARG A 37 13.52 -49.36 -4.21
C ARG A 37 12.97 -50.60 -4.94
N ASP A 38 11.97 -50.41 -5.79
CA ASP A 38 11.19 -51.50 -6.38
C ASP A 38 11.94 -52.19 -7.54
N VAL A 39 12.84 -51.46 -8.22
CA VAL A 39 13.75 -51.99 -9.26
C VAL A 39 15.12 -52.40 -8.68
N ASN A 40 15.42 -52.00 -7.44
CA ASN A 40 16.70 -52.19 -6.74
C ASN A 40 17.89 -51.63 -7.54
N ILE A 41 17.91 -50.31 -7.73
CA ILE A 41 18.92 -49.49 -8.43
C ILE A 41 19.21 -48.22 -7.60
N THR A 42 20.17 -47.38 -7.99
CA THR A 42 20.35 -46.09 -7.27
C THR A 42 19.21 -45.11 -7.58
N GLU A 43 19.03 -44.12 -6.71
CA GLU A 43 18.01 -43.08 -6.92
C GLU A 43 18.34 -42.17 -8.12
N ASP A 44 19.63 -41.94 -8.40
CA ASP A 44 20.09 -41.25 -9.61
C ASP A 44 19.79 -42.06 -10.89
N GLU A 45 20.02 -43.39 -10.87
CA GLU A 45 19.66 -44.27 -11.98
C GLU A 45 18.14 -44.25 -12.22
N ALA A 46 17.33 -44.30 -11.16
CA ALA A 46 15.88 -44.21 -11.25
C ALA A 46 15.40 -42.84 -11.78
N PHE A 47 16.03 -41.74 -11.37
CA PHE A 47 15.72 -40.40 -11.83
C PHE A 47 15.99 -40.21 -13.34
N GLU A 48 17.14 -40.68 -13.84
CA GLU A 48 17.42 -40.62 -15.28
C GLU A 48 16.49 -41.56 -16.09
N ILE A 49 16.08 -42.71 -15.55
CA ILE A 49 15.06 -43.58 -16.17
C ILE A 49 13.71 -42.86 -16.29
N LEU A 50 13.25 -42.19 -15.22
CA LEU A 50 12.02 -41.40 -15.20
C LEU A 50 12.05 -40.26 -16.21
N LYS A 51 13.17 -39.53 -16.27
CA LYS A 51 13.42 -38.43 -17.19
C LYS A 51 13.38 -38.90 -18.66
N MET A 52 14.03 -40.03 -18.97
CA MET A 52 13.95 -40.65 -20.30
C MET A 52 12.55 -41.16 -20.64
N ALA A 53 11.80 -41.71 -19.67
CA ALA A 53 10.42 -42.15 -19.89
C ALA A 53 9.51 -40.98 -20.25
N ASN A 54 9.55 -39.89 -19.46
CA ASN A 54 8.77 -38.67 -19.68
C ASN A 54 9.08 -37.98 -21.02
N GLN A 55 10.34 -38.03 -21.49
CA GLN A 55 10.72 -37.52 -22.81
C GLN A 55 10.12 -38.36 -23.96
N ILE A 56 10.02 -39.68 -23.82
CA ILE A 56 9.52 -40.57 -24.87
C ILE A 56 7.98 -40.64 -24.88
N THR A 57 7.29 -40.39 -23.76
CA THR A 57 5.82 -40.35 -23.69
C THR A 57 5.20 -39.10 -24.32
N GLY A 58 5.99 -38.10 -24.73
CA GLY A 58 5.49 -36.86 -25.31
C GLY A 58 4.71 -35.98 -24.32
N SER A 59 4.77 -36.30 -23.02
CA SER A 59 4.11 -35.58 -21.93
C SER A 59 4.90 -34.32 -21.52
N SER A 60 5.24 -33.49 -22.51
CA SER A 60 5.85 -32.19 -22.30
C SER A 60 4.77 -31.14 -22.03
N SER A 61 4.44 -30.95 -20.75
CA SER A 61 3.92 -29.65 -20.30
C SER A 61 4.90 -28.55 -20.69
N CYS A 62 4.41 -27.38 -21.12
CA CYS A 62 5.19 -26.35 -21.82
C CYS A 62 6.20 -25.56 -20.95
N ASN A 63 7.18 -26.23 -20.34
CA ASN A 63 8.29 -25.61 -19.62
C ASN A 63 9.40 -25.17 -20.59
N GLY A 64 9.18 -24.04 -21.26
CA GLY A 64 10.07 -23.43 -22.26
C GLY A 64 10.97 -22.31 -21.71
N ARG A 65 11.82 -22.60 -20.70
CA ARG A 65 12.79 -21.69 -20.06
C ARG A 65 12.18 -20.51 -19.27
N SER A 66 12.09 -20.70 -17.95
CA SER A 66 12.83 -19.81 -17.05
C SER A 66 14.01 -20.60 -16.47
N SER A 67 15.13 -19.93 -16.18
CA SER A 67 16.28 -20.56 -15.54
C SER A 67 16.05 -20.68 -14.04
N SER A 68 16.34 -21.84 -13.46
CA SER A 68 16.30 -22.07 -12.01
C SER A 68 17.38 -21.27 -11.28
N LEU A 69 17.09 -20.01 -10.98
CA LEU A 69 17.74 -19.27 -9.90
C LEU A 69 16.91 -19.48 -8.63
N VAL A 70 17.59 -19.74 -7.50
CA VAL A 70 17.06 -20.20 -6.22
C VAL A 70 16.54 -21.65 -6.23
N ASN A 71 17.19 -22.50 -5.43
CA ASN A 71 16.75 -23.89 -5.18
C ASN A 71 15.42 -23.91 -4.40
N GLY A 72 14.39 -24.56 -4.96
CA GLY A 72 13.17 -24.90 -4.23
C GLY A 72 12.21 -23.76 -3.91
N ALA A 73 12.43 -22.56 -4.45
CA ALA A 73 11.44 -21.49 -4.39
C ALA A 73 10.25 -21.82 -5.31
N LYS A 74 9.04 -21.80 -4.74
CA LYS A 74 7.78 -21.86 -5.50
C LYS A 74 7.34 -20.45 -5.82
N ASN A 75 6.88 -20.21 -7.04
CA ASN A 75 6.25 -18.94 -7.40
C ASN A 75 4.77 -18.93 -6.93
N ALA A 76 4.12 -17.76 -6.97
CA ALA A 76 2.74 -17.62 -6.51
C ALA A 76 1.72 -18.47 -7.30
N TRP A 77 1.98 -18.76 -8.57
CA TRP A 77 1.16 -19.63 -9.41
C TRP A 77 1.27 -21.09 -9.00
N ASP A 78 2.49 -21.58 -8.72
CA ASP A 78 2.73 -22.92 -8.15
C ASP A 78 2.00 -23.08 -6.80
N MET A 79 2.07 -22.04 -5.95
CA MET A 79 1.41 -22.05 -4.64
C MET A 79 -0.11 -22.07 -4.75
N LEU A 80 -0.69 -21.28 -5.66
CA LEU A 80 -2.13 -21.31 -5.94
C LEU A 80 -2.58 -22.67 -6.47
N HIS A 81 -1.84 -23.26 -7.41
CA HIS A 81 -2.16 -24.59 -7.95
C HIS A 81 -2.05 -25.70 -6.88
N GLU A 82 -1.12 -25.58 -5.93
CA GLU A 82 -1.07 -26.48 -4.77
C GLU A 82 -2.22 -26.28 -3.79
N GLU A 83 -2.79 -25.08 -3.68
CA GLU A 83 -3.94 -24.76 -2.82
C GLU A 83 -5.29 -25.17 -3.43
N GLU A 84 -5.45 -24.99 -4.75
CA GLU A 84 -6.58 -25.53 -5.52
C GLU A 84 -6.60 -27.06 -5.51
N ALA A 85 -5.43 -27.70 -5.57
CA ALA A 85 -5.28 -29.16 -5.53
C ALA A 85 -5.46 -29.79 -4.14
N LEU A 86 -5.70 -29.01 -3.07
CA LEU A 86 -5.90 -29.56 -1.73
C LEU A 86 -7.19 -30.39 -1.64
N PRO A 87 -7.16 -31.59 -1.03
CA PRO A 87 -8.37 -32.38 -0.80
C PRO A 87 -9.36 -31.64 0.11
N ARG A 88 -10.63 -31.62 -0.28
CA ARG A 88 -11.72 -30.93 0.45
C ARG A 88 -12.83 -31.90 0.85
N ILE A 89 -13.60 -31.54 1.88
CA ILE A 89 -14.74 -32.31 2.40
C ILE A 89 -16.02 -31.54 2.10
N THR A 90 -16.95 -32.15 1.36
CA THR A 90 -18.27 -31.55 1.06
C THR A 90 -19.08 -31.27 2.34
N THR A 91 -19.86 -30.18 2.32
CA THR A 91 -20.88 -29.85 3.33
C THR A 91 -22.26 -30.43 3.02
N SER A 92 -22.40 -31.17 1.90
CA SER A 92 -23.67 -31.62 1.29
C SER A 92 -24.62 -30.51 0.84
N CYS A 93 -24.21 -29.24 0.91
CA CYS A 93 -24.89 -28.11 0.28
C CYS A 93 -24.00 -27.57 -0.85
N SER A 94 -24.41 -27.75 -2.12
CA SER A 94 -23.55 -27.37 -3.26
C SER A 94 -23.31 -25.87 -3.35
N ASP A 95 -24.23 -25.07 -2.83
CA ASP A 95 -24.16 -23.61 -2.90
C ASP A 95 -23.17 -23.09 -1.84
N LEU A 96 -23.09 -23.77 -0.69
CA LEU A 96 -22.06 -23.56 0.34
C LEU A 96 -20.69 -24.11 -0.11
N ASP A 97 -20.64 -25.31 -0.67
CA ASP A 97 -19.39 -25.88 -1.19
C ASP A 97 -18.81 -25.02 -2.32
N LYS A 98 -19.66 -24.42 -3.16
CA LYS A 98 -19.22 -23.49 -4.22
C LYS A 98 -18.48 -22.28 -3.66
N ILE A 99 -18.97 -21.64 -2.59
CA ILE A 99 -18.24 -20.51 -1.99
C ILE A 99 -16.98 -20.99 -1.25
N LEU A 100 -16.98 -22.21 -0.70
CA LEU A 100 -15.82 -22.84 -0.07
C LEU A 100 -14.78 -23.43 -1.06
N GLY A 101 -14.92 -23.16 -2.37
CA GLY A 101 -13.99 -23.68 -3.39
C GLY A 101 -14.00 -25.21 -3.53
N GLY A 102 -15.14 -25.85 -3.27
CA GLY A 102 -15.33 -27.32 -3.31
C GLY A 102 -15.61 -27.97 -1.96
N GLY A 103 -15.54 -27.23 -0.85
CA GLY A 103 -15.81 -27.72 0.50
C GLY A 103 -14.71 -27.35 1.50
N ILE A 104 -14.72 -27.97 2.68
CA ILE A 104 -13.75 -27.68 3.74
C ILE A 104 -12.37 -28.27 3.37
N SER A 105 -11.40 -27.40 3.15
CA SER A 105 -10.01 -27.71 2.75
C SER A 105 -9.20 -28.40 3.85
N CYS A 106 -8.38 -29.39 3.48
CA CYS A 106 -7.34 -29.96 4.33
C CYS A 106 -6.09 -29.08 4.39
N ARG A 107 -5.28 -29.24 5.46
CA ARG A 107 -4.14 -28.37 5.85
C ARG A 107 -4.55 -27.01 6.45
N ASP A 108 -5.83 -26.68 6.43
CA ASP A 108 -6.40 -25.44 6.93
C ASP A 108 -7.05 -25.54 8.30
N VAL A 109 -7.15 -24.37 8.94
CA VAL A 109 -7.99 -24.12 10.11
C VAL A 109 -9.14 -23.20 9.69
N THR A 110 -10.36 -23.71 9.72
CA THR A 110 -11.58 -22.96 9.37
C THR A 110 -12.38 -22.66 10.64
N GLU A 111 -12.53 -21.38 10.98
CA GLU A 111 -13.48 -20.93 12.00
C GLU A 111 -14.87 -20.80 11.40
N ILE A 112 -15.89 -21.39 12.03
CA ILE A 112 -17.30 -21.23 11.64
C ILE A 112 -18.09 -20.76 12.86
N GLY A 113 -18.60 -19.53 12.81
CA GLY A 113 -19.34 -18.97 13.92
C GLY A 113 -20.62 -18.27 13.51
N GLY A 114 -21.57 -18.21 14.43
CA GLY A 114 -22.89 -17.65 14.20
C GLY A 114 -23.75 -17.67 15.45
N VAL A 115 -24.97 -17.16 15.36
CA VAL A 115 -25.91 -17.09 16.49
C VAL A 115 -26.31 -18.49 17.02
N PRO A 116 -26.86 -18.61 18.24
CA PRO A 116 -27.49 -19.84 18.71
C PRO A 116 -28.57 -20.35 17.74
N GLY A 117 -28.75 -21.67 17.63
CA GLY A 117 -29.76 -22.29 16.75
C GLY A 117 -29.49 -22.24 15.24
N ILE A 118 -28.47 -21.50 14.77
CA ILE A 118 -28.21 -21.33 13.32
C ILE A 118 -27.83 -22.64 12.61
N GLY A 119 -27.10 -23.55 13.27
CA GLY A 119 -26.71 -24.85 12.70
C GLY A 119 -25.25 -25.27 12.86
N LYS A 120 -24.44 -24.58 13.67
CA LYS A 120 -22.99 -24.89 13.86
C LYS A 120 -22.68 -26.36 14.11
N THR A 121 -23.24 -26.93 15.18
CA THR A 121 -23.11 -28.35 15.54
C THR A 121 -23.54 -29.28 14.40
N GLN A 122 -24.55 -28.89 13.61
CA GLN A 122 -25.04 -29.67 12.47
C GLN A 122 -24.02 -29.72 11.33
N ILE A 123 -23.31 -28.62 11.06
CA ILE A 123 -22.16 -28.60 10.13
C ILE A 123 -21.04 -29.51 10.65
N GLY A 124 -20.72 -29.45 11.95
CA GLY A 124 -19.71 -30.34 12.56
C GLY A 124 -20.06 -31.83 12.43
N ILE A 125 -21.31 -32.22 12.73
CA ILE A 125 -21.76 -33.60 12.60
C ILE A 125 -21.77 -34.02 11.12
N GLN A 126 -22.26 -33.16 10.22
CA GLN A 126 -22.25 -33.40 8.77
C GLN A 126 -20.83 -33.67 8.24
N LEU A 127 -19.84 -32.86 8.63
CA LEU A 127 -18.45 -33.04 8.21
C LEU A 127 -17.82 -34.31 8.82
N SER A 128 -18.26 -34.73 10.00
CA SER A 128 -17.80 -35.97 10.65
C SER A 128 -18.32 -37.24 9.95
N VAL A 129 -19.46 -37.13 9.24
CA VAL A 129 -19.97 -38.16 8.33
C VAL A 129 -19.29 -38.05 6.96
N ASN A 130 -19.30 -36.85 6.37
CA ASN A 130 -18.86 -36.63 4.99
C ASN A 130 -17.36 -36.85 4.77
N VAL A 131 -16.51 -36.73 5.79
CA VAL A 131 -15.08 -37.07 5.66
C VAL A 131 -14.84 -38.54 5.28
N GLN A 132 -15.80 -39.42 5.61
CA GLN A 132 -15.65 -40.87 5.53
C GLN A 132 -16.10 -41.47 4.20
N ILE A 133 -16.99 -40.79 3.48
CA ILE A 133 -17.51 -41.30 2.20
C ILE A 133 -16.41 -41.27 1.11
N PRO A 134 -16.55 -42.04 0.02
CA PRO A 134 -15.54 -42.08 -1.04
C PRO A 134 -15.36 -40.72 -1.73
N ARG A 135 -14.18 -40.50 -2.33
CA ARG A 135 -13.80 -39.23 -2.95
C ARG A 135 -14.71 -38.81 -4.11
N GLU A 136 -15.25 -39.77 -4.84
CA GLU A 136 -16.22 -39.53 -5.91
C GLU A 136 -17.55 -38.91 -5.42
N PHE A 137 -17.84 -38.96 -4.12
CA PHE A 137 -18.98 -38.31 -3.46
C PHE A 137 -18.60 -37.04 -2.67
N GLY A 138 -17.35 -36.57 -2.79
CA GLY A 138 -16.85 -35.39 -2.08
C GLY A 138 -16.35 -35.62 -0.65
N GLY A 139 -16.19 -36.88 -0.24
CA GLY A 139 -15.51 -37.25 1.00
C GLY A 139 -14.03 -37.54 0.81
N LEU A 140 -13.37 -38.09 1.84
CA LEU A 140 -11.94 -38.41 1.81
C LEU A 140 -11.60 -39.88 2.11
N GLY A 141 -12.59 -40.69 2.50
CA GLY A 141 -12.36 -42.08 2.96
C GLY A 141 -11.59 -42.16 4.28
N GLY A 142 -11.70 -41.15 5.15
CA GLY A 142 -10.93 -41.06 6.40
C GLY A 142 -11.79 -40.75 7.63
N LYS A 143 -11.22 -40.95 8.83
CA LYS A 143 -11.91 -40.81 10.12
C LYS A 143 -12.08 -39.36 10.58
N ALA A 144 -12.99 -39.15 11.52
CA ALA A 144 -13.22 -37.88 12.21
C ALA A 144 -12.75 -37.91 13.66
N ILE A 145 -12.27 -36.77 14.17
CA ILE A 145 -12.20 -36.48 15.60
C ILE A 145 -13.22 -35.38 15.90
N TYR A 146 -14.07 -35.58 16.91
CA TYR A 146 -15.05 -34.60 17.38
C TYR A 146 -14.82 -34.28 18.85
N ILE A 147 -14.44 -33.04 19.15
CA ILE A 147 -14.20 -32.52 20.50
C ILE A 147 -15.42 -31.69 20.91
N ASP A 148 -16.18 -32.18 21.89
CA ASP A 148 -17.45 -31.61 22.31
C ASP A 148 -17.31 -30.93 23.68
N THR A 149 -17.35 -29.59 23.68
CA THR A 149 -17.25 -28.77 24.89
C THR A 149 -18.61 -28.38 25.47
N GLU A 150 -19.65 -28.19 24.65
CA GLU A 150 -20.99 -27.79 25.12
C GLU A 150 -21.82 -29.00 25.60
N GLY A 151 -21.61 -30.19 25.02
CA GLY A 151 -22.48 -31.37 25.17
C GLY A 151 -23.50 -31.46 24.04
N SER A 152 -23.13 -31.01 22.84
CA SER A 152 -24.02 -30.75 21.69
C SER A 152 -24.15 -31.94 20.73
N PHE A 153 -23.23 -32.92 20.79
CA PHE A 153 -23.21 -34.04 19.86
C PHE A 153 -24.28 -35.09 20.21
N MET A 154 -25.13 -35.42 19.23
CA MET A 154 -26.21 -36.40 19.39
C MET A 154 -25.99 -37.56 18.42
N VAL A 155 -25.84 -38.79 18.95
CA VAL A 155 -25.48 -39.99 18.16
C VAL A 155 -26.60 -40.35 17.19
N GLU A 156 -27.86 -40.20 17.59
CA GLU A 156 -29.04 -40.39 16.76
C GLU A 156 -29.05 -39.42 15.56
N ARG A 157 -28.52 -38.21 15.74
CA ARG A 157 -28.43 -37.22 14.67
C ARG A 157 -27.28 -37.50 13.72
N ALA A 158 -26.15 -37.99 14.23
CA ALA A 158 -25.07 -38.50 13.40
C ALA A 158 -25.53 -39.71 12.58
N LEU A 159 -26.28 -40.64 13.19
CA LEU A 159 -26.87 -41.80 12.53
C LEU A 159 -27.82 -41.37 11.39
N GLN A 160 -28.75 -40.46 11.67
CA GLN A 160 -29.72 -39.97 10.68
C GLN A 160 -29.04 -39.31 9.46
N ILE A 161 -27.94 -38.60 9.67
CA ILE A 161 -27.15 -37.99 8.59
C ILE A 161 -26.36 -39.08 7.82
N ALA A 162 -25.81 -40.07 8.51
CA ALA A 162 -25.14 -41.22 7.88
C ALA A 162 -26.12 -42.08 7.05
N GLU A 163 -27.33 -42.34 7.55
CA GLU A 163 -28.42 -43.02 6.84
C GLU A 163 -28.77 -42.31 5.55
N ALA A 164 -29.08 -41.01 5.61
CA ALA A 164 -29.40 -40.23 4.42
C ALA A 164 -28.23 -40.10 3.42
N CYS A 165 -26.97 -40.14 3.91
CA CYS A 165 -25.79 -40.09 3.05
C CYS A 165 -25.54 -41.43 2.34
N VAL A 166 -25.78 -42.56 3.01
CA VAL A 166 -25.76 -43.89 2.39
C VAL A 166 -26.90 -44.02 1.37
N GLU A 167 -28.12 -43.59 1.67
CA GLU A 167 -29.23 -43.56 0.71
C GLU A 167 -28.89 -42.74 -0.56
N ASP A 168 -28.34 -41.53 -0.41
CA ASP A 168 -27.94 -40.67 -1.54
C ASP A 168 -26.86 -41.37 -2.42
N MET A 169 -25.96 -42.16 -1.82
CA MET A 169 -24.95 -42.96 -2.55
C MET A 169 -25.54 -44.23 -3.19
N GLU A 170 -26.48 -44.92 -2.53
CA GLU A 170 -27.15 -46.10 -3.07
C GLU A 170 -28.06 -45.75 -4.26
N GLU A 171 -28.76 -44.60 -4.23
CA GLU A 171 -29.53 -44.10 -5.37
C GLU A 171 -28.63 -43.81 -6.58
N TYR A 172 -27.54 -43.07 -6.37
CA TYR A 172 -26.59 -42.72 -7.43
C TYR A 172 -25.88 -43.96 -8.01
N THR A 173 -25.36 -44.84 -7.16
CA THR A 173 -24.67 -46.06 -7.62
C THR A 173 -25.64 -47.09 -8.19
N GLY A 174 -26.90 -47.13 -7.73
CA GLY A 174 -27.97 -47.92 -8.35
C GLY A 174 -28.27 -47.47 -9.78
N TYR A 175 -28.36 -46.15 -10.02
CA TYR A 175 -28.49 -45.58 -11.36
C TYR A 175 -27.26 -45.91 -12.23
N MET A 176 -26.05 -45.66 -11.73
CA MET A 176 -24.80 -45.90 -12.47
C MET A 176 -24.53 -47.39 -12.73
N HIS A 177 -24.92 -48.29 -11.84
CA HIS A 177 -24.87 -49.73 -12.07
C HIS A 177 -25.84 -50.14 -13.19
N LYS A 178 -27.09 -49.68 -13.11
CA LYS A 178 -28.17 -49.98 -14.07
C LYS A 178 -27.87 -49.49 -15.49
N HIS A 179 -27.22 -48.33 -15.64
CA HIS A 179 -26.95 -47.71 -16.94
C HIS A 179 -25.52 -47.91 -17.46
N PHE A 180 -24.52 -48.08 -16.59
CA PHE A 180 -23.09 -48.11 -16.96
C PHE A 180 -22.29 -49.27 -16.35
N LYS A 181 -22.91 -50.21 -15.62
CA LYS A 181 -22.27 -51.35 -14.93
C LYS A 181 -21.18 -50.96 -13.91
N ALA A 182 -21.27 -49.77 -13.31
CA ALA A 182 -20.41 -49.38 -12.19
C ALA A 182 -20.57 -50.35 -11.00
N SER A 183 -19.54 -50.47 -10.16
CA SER A 183 -19.64 -51.18 -8.87
C SER A 183 -20.56 -50.45 -7.91
N GLN A 184 -21.43 -51.17 -7.20
CA GLN A 184 -22.21 -50.60 -6.10
C GLN A 184 -21.31 -50.37 -4.87
N VAL A 185 -21.50 -49.24 -4.20
CA VAL A 185 -20.89 -48.98 -2.89
C VAL A 185 -21.71 -49.73 -1.82
N GLN A 186 -21.05 -50.49 -0.96
CA GLN A 186 -21.66 -51.15 0.21
C GLN A 186 -21.03 -50.57 1.47
N MET A 187 -21.69 -49.58 2.06
CA MET A 187 -21.25 -48.88 3.28
C MET A 187 -22.46 -48.75 4.20
N LYS A 188 -22.39 -49.18 5.47
CA LYS A 188 -23.53 -49.09 6.37
C LYS A 188 -23.44 -47.84 7.24
N PRO A 189 -24.58 -47.23 7.64
CA PRO A 189 -24.58 -46.06 8.52
C PRO A 189 -23.92 -46.29 9.89
N LYS A 190 -23.86 -47.53 10.38
CA LYS A 190 -23.15 -47.89 11.62
C LYS A 190 -21.63 -47.86 11.45
N ASP A 191 -21.13 -48.37 10.33
CA ASP A 191 -19.71 -48.36 9.96
C ASP A 191 -19.19 -46.91 9.92
N ILE A 192 -20.04 -45.93 9.60
CA ILE A 192 -19.72 -44.49 9.65
C ILE A 192 -19.57 -44.00 11.11
N LEU A 193 -20.42 -44.44 12.04
CA LEU A 193 -20.36 -43.97 13.43
C LEU A 193 -19.15 -44.53 14.20
N GLU A 194 -18.75 -45.78 13.92
CA GLU A 194 -17.58 -46.43 14.54
C GLU A 194 -16.25 -45.72 14.18
N ASN A 195 -16.27 -44.84 13.18
CA ASN A 195 -15.13 -44.08 12.66
C ASN A 195 -15.12 -42.60 13.12
N ILE A 196 -15.99 -42.21 14.06
CA ILE A 196 -15.99 -40.88 14.71
C ILE A 196 -15.41 -41.01 16.12
N PHE A 197 -14.18 -40.52 16.32
CA PHE A 197 -13.56 -40.44 17.64
C PHE A 197 -14.15 -39.26 18.44
N TYR A 198 -15.13 -39.55 19.28
CA TYR A 198 -15.78 -38.57 20.14
C TYR A 198 -15.02 -38.34 21.45
N PHE A 199 -14.76 -37.07 21.79
CA PHE A 199 -14.16 -36.64 23.05
C PHE A 199 -15.05 -35.58 23.72
N ARG A 200 -15.77 -35.96 24.78
CA ARG A 200 -16.40 -34.99 25.68
C ARG A 200 -15.31 -34.31 26.51
N VAL A 201 -15.37 -32.99 26.60
CA VAL A 201 -14.46 -32.17 27.41
C VAL A 201 -15.27 -31.36 28.41
N CYS A 202 -14.96 -31.46 29.69
CA CYS A 202 -15.72 -30.89 30.80
C CYS A 202 -15.04 -29.69 31.47
N SER A 203 -13.80 -29.36 31.11
CA SER A 203 -13.08 -28.16 31.61
C SER A 203 -12.06 -27.63 30.60
N TYR A 204 -11.64 -26.37 30.74
CA TYR A 204 -10.58 -25.79 29.90
C TYR A 204 -9.24 -26.53 30.06
N THR A 205 -8.96 -27.06 31.26
CA THR A 205 -7.73 -27.82 31.55
C THR A 205 -7.71 -29.15 30.78
N GLU A 206 -8.83 -29.88 30.76
CA GLU A 206 -8.99 -31.06 29.90
C GLU A 206 -8.86 -30.70 28.41
N GLN A 207 -9.41 -29.56 27.99
CA GLN A 207 -9.35 -29.11 26.59
C GLN A 207 -7.90 -28.88 26.13
N ILE A 208 -7.09 -28.22 26.96
CA ILE A 208 -5.66 -28.00 26.71
C ILE A 208 -4.91 -29.34 26.71
N ALA A 209 -5.20 -30.20 27.70
CA ALA A 209 -4.57 -31.52 27.80
C ALA A 209 -4.86 -32.39 26.57
N LEU A 210 -6.11 -32.42 26.08
CA LEU A 210 -6.50 -33.15 24.88
C LEU A 210 -5.78 -32.62 23.64
N VAL A 211 -5.79 -31.30 23.41
CA VAL A 211 -5.11 -30.66 22.26
C VAL A 211 -3.61 -30.92 22.26
N ASN A 212 -2.98 -31.01 23.43
CA ASN A 212 -1.56 -31.39 23.55
C ASN A 212 -1.30 -32.87 23.15
N HIS A 213 -2.28 -33.76 23.30
CA HIS A 213 -2.14 -35.20 22.96
C HIS A 213 -2.61 -35.56 21.54
N LEU A 214 -3.36 -34.69 20.85
CA LEU A 214 -3.83 -34.93 19.48
C LEU A 214 -2.70 -35.30 18.51
N ASP A 215 -1.51 -34.69 18.63
CA ASP A 215 -0.37 -34.98 17.75
C ASP A 215 0.09 -36.44 17.83
N LYS A 216 0.02 -37.04 19.03
CA LYS A 216 0.29 -38.46 19.24
C LYS A 216 -0.88 -39.31 18.72
N PHE A 217 -2.11 -38.99 19.13
CA PHE A 217 -3.30 -39.76 18.78
C PHE A 217 -3.51 -39.87 17.25
N ILE A 218 -3.25 -38.79 16.50
CA ILE A 218 -3.34 -38.76 15.03
C ILE A 218 -2.12 -39.42 14.37
N SER A 219 -0.95 -39.45 15.02
CA SER A 219 0.19 -40.26 14.57
C SER A 219 -0.10 -41.76 14.66
N GLU A 220 -0.91 -42.16 15.63
CA GLU A 220 -1.40 -43.54 15.83
C GLU A 220 -2.62 -43.85 14.94
N ASN A 221 -3.49 -42.86 14.66
CA ASN A 221 -4.68 -42.97 13.80
C ASN A 221 -4.53 -42.11 12.53
N LYS A 222 -3.62 -42.53 11.63
CA LYS A 222 -3.21 -41.77 10.42
C LYS A 222 -4.31 -41.58 9.37
N ASP A 223 -5.41 -42.32 9.51
CA ASP A 223 -6.61 -42.25 8.68
C ASP A 223 -7.56 -41.10 9.09
N VAL A 224 -7.34 -40.42 10.21
CA VAL A 224 -8.06 -39.18 10.57
C VAL A 224 -7.81 -38.09 9.51
N LYS A 225 -8.88 -37.48 9.00
CA LYS A 225 -8.82 -36.40 7.98
C LYS A 225 -9.58 -35.13 8.36
N VAL A 226 -10.34 -35.14 9.47
CA VAL A 226 -10.92 -33.92 10.06
C VAL A 226 -10.83 -33.93 11.59
N VAL A 227 -10.57 -32.77 12.18
CA VAL A 227 -10.70 -32.51 13.62
C VAL A 227 -11.70 -31.36 13.80
N ILE A 228 -12.81 -31.63 14.48
CA ILE A 228 -13.83 -30.63 14.81
C ILE A 228 -13.79 -30.32 16.31
N VAL A 229 -13.95 -29.05 16.65
CA VAL A 229 -14.13 -28.58 18.03
C VAL A 229 -15.44 -27.80 18.09
N ASP A 230 -16.47 -28.33 18.76
CA ASP A 230 -17.69 -27.55 19.01
C ASP A 230 -17.47 -26.60 20.18
N SER A 231 -17.59 -25.30 19.92
CA SER A 231 -17.20 -24.17 20.77
C SER A 231 -15.82 -24.30 21.45
N ILE A 232 -14.74 -24.08 20.70
CA ILE A 232 -13.38 -23.96 21.29
C ILE A 232 -13.30 -22.94 22.44
N THR A 233 -14.23 -21.97 22.50
CA THR A 233 -14.32 -20.95 23.55
C THR A 233 -15.21 -21.27 24.75
N PHE A 234 -15.92 -22.40 24.82
CA PHE A 234 -16.96 -22.61 25.83
C PHE A 234 -16.43 -22.49 27.27
N HIS A 235 -15.50 -23.37 27.67
CA HIS A 235 -14.88 -23.37 29.00
C HIS A 235 -14.04 -22.11 29.28
N PHE A 236 -13.48 -21.50 28.22
CA PHE A 236 -12.71 -20.25 28.30
C PHE A 236 -13.55 -18.99 28.57
N ARG A 237 -14.89 -19.09 28.69
CA ARG A 237 -15.77 -17.95 29.01
C ARG A 237 -16.09 -17.80 30.49
N GLN A 238 -16.00 -18.87 31.27
CA GLN A 238 -16.45 -18.90 32.68
C GLN A 238 -15.28 -18.98 33.66
N ASP A 239 -14.18 -19.65 33.29
CA ASP A 239 -13.10 -20.01 34.22
C ASP A 239 -11.82 -19.12 34.12
N PHE A 240 -11.88 -17.98 33.42
CA PHE A 240 -10.72 -17.10 33.19
C PHE A 240 -11.00 -15.65 33.61
N ASP A 241 -10.46 -15.24 34.75
CA ASP A 241 -10.45 -13.84 35.21
C ASP A 241 -9.49 -12.96 34.37
N ASP A 242 -8.36 -13.50 33.92
CA ASP A 242 -7.39 -12.77 33.08
C ASP A 242 -7.63 -13.00 31.58
N LEU A 243 -8.06 -11.92 30.90
CA LEU A 243 -8.24 -11.86 29.46
C LEU A 243 -6.92 -12.00 28.68
N ALA A 244 -5.78 -11.57 29.23
CA ALA A 244 -4.48 -11.69 28.58
C ALA A 244 -3.99 -13.15 28.61
N GLN A 245 -4.03 -13.81 29.78
CA GLN A 245 -3.75 -15.25 29.89
C GLN A 245 -4.70 -16.08 29.02
N ARG A 246 -6.01 -15.78 29.03
CA ARG A 246 -6.99 -16.45 28.14
C ARG A 246 -6.62 -16.31 26.66
N THR A 247 -6.29 -15.10 26.22
CA THR A 247 -5.89 -14.83 24.82
C THR A 247 -4.63 -15.61 24.45
N ARG A 248 -3.62 -15.61 25.33
CA ARG A 248 -2.39 -16.38 25.14
C ARG A 248 -2.65 -17.87 24.99
N VAL A 249 -3.40 -18.48 25.91
CA VAL A 249 -3.67 -19.92 25.90
C VAL A 249 -4.46 -20.33 24.64
N LEU A 250 -5.42 -19.52 24.21
CA LEU A 250 -6.14 -19.73 22.96
C LEU A 250 -5.18 -19.68 21.75
N SER A 251 -4.31 -18.67 21.65
CA SER A 251 -3.30 -18.60 20.58
C SER A 251 -2.34 -19.80 20.60
N GLU A 252 -1.91 -20.26 21.77
CA GLU A 252 -1.08 -21.48 21.92
C GLU A 252 -1.81 -22.76 21.47
N MET A 253 -3.14 -22.83 21.59
CA MET A 253 -3.96 -23.91 21.02
C MET A 253 -4.12 -23.78 19.49
N ALA A 254 -4.36 -22.57 18.98
CA ALA A 254 -4.53 -22.34 17.54
C ALA A 254 -3.25 -22.64 16.74
N LEU A 255 -2.08 -22.28 17.28
CA LEU A 255 -0.77 -22.68 16.74
C LEU A 255 -0.62 -24.21 16.65
N LYS A 256 -1.15 -24.96 17.62
CA LYS A 256 -1.15 -26.43 17.60
C LYS A 256 -2.10 -26.97 16.53
N PHE A 257 -3.30 -26.40 16.38
CA PHE A 257 -4.24 -26.78 15.31
C PHE A 257 -3.67 -26.53 13.91
N MET A 258 -3.05 -25.37 13.66
CA MET A 258 -2.35 -25.10 12.39
C MET A 258 -1.21 -26.11 12.13
N LYS A 259 -0.46 -26.49 13.17
CA LYS A 259 0.59 -27.51 13.06
C LYS A 259 0.02 -28.90 12.75
N LEU A 260 -1.08 -29.31 13.38
CA LEU A 260 -1.74 -30.59 13.13
C LEU A 260 -2.27 -30.66 11.69
N ALA A 261 -2.99 -29.62 11.24
CA ALA A 261 -3.54 -29.54 9.89
C ALA A 261 -2.45 -29.72 8.83
N LYS A 262 -1.36 -28.94 8.94
CA LYS A 262 -0.23 -28.98 8.00
C LYS A 262 0.60 -30.27 8.09
N LYS A 263 0.78 -30.86 9.29
CA LYS A 263 1.57 -32.09 9.50
C LYS A 263 0.89 -33.35 8.97
N PHE A 264 -0.42 -33.47 9.14
CA PHE A 264 -1.17 -34.70 8.81
C PHE A 264 -2.03 -34.60 7.53
N SER A 265 -2.05 -33.42 6.89
CA SER A 265 -2.92 -33.11 5.75
C SER A 265 -4.38 -33.42 6.06
N LEU A 266 -4.88 -32.79 7.12
CA LEU A 266 -6.26 -32.89 7.61
C LEU A 266 -6.88 -31.49 7.73
N ALA A 267 -8.21 -31.41 7.73
CA ALA A 267 -8.94 -30.18 8.01
C ALA A 267 -9.14 -30.00 9.52
N VAL A 268 -9.02 -28.76 10.03
CA VAL A 268 -9.47 -28.40 11.37
C VAL A 268 -10.65 -27.44 11.27
N VAL A 269 -11.75 -27.74 11.97
CA VAL A 269 -12.96 -26.92 12.00
C VAL A 269 -13.26 -26.50 13.43
N LEU A 270 -13.21 -25.19 13.67
CA LEU A 270 -13.41 -24.58 14.98
C LEU A 270 -14.76 -23.88 14.99
N LEU A 271 -15.76 -24.49 15.61
CA LEU A 271 -17.07 -23.88 15.75
C LEU A 271 -17.01 -22.86 16.90
N ASN A 272 -17.67 -21.70 16.72
CA ASN A 272 -17.64 -20.61 17.71
C ASN A 272 -18.93 -19.78 17.72
N GLN A 273 -19.10 -18.90 18.71
CA GLN A 273 -20.23 -17.96 18.75
C GLN A 273 -19.82 -16.62 18.10
N VAL A 274 -20.81 -15.79 17.74
CA VAL A 274 -20.61 -14.40 17.28
C VAL A 274 -20.81 -13.40 18.42
N THR A 275 -20.35 -12.17 18.19
CA THR A 275 -20.61 -10.94 18.94
C THR A 275 -21.12 -9.86 17.97
N THR A 276 -21.47 -8.68 18.48
CA THR A 276 -21.77 -7.50 17.67
C THR A 276 -20.63 -6.48 17.76
N LYS A 277 -20.02 -6.12 16.63
CA LYS A 277 -19.06 -5.01 16.52
C LYS A 277 -19.85 -3.76 16.09
N TYR A 278 -19.67 -2.63 16.77
CA TYR A 278 -20.27 -1.36 16.37
C TYR A 278 -19.34 -0.67 15.37
N THR A 279 -19.82 -0.43 14.16
CA THR A 279 -19.04 0.09 13.03
C THR A 279 -19.94 0.98 12.18
N GLU A 280 -19.48 2.19 11.86
CA GLU A 280 -20.18 3.12 10.94
C GLU A 280 -21.66 3.38 11.30
N GLY A 281 -21.96 3.55 12.59
CA GLY A 281 -23.33 3.78 13.08
C GLY A 281 -24.22 2.53 13.14
N SER A 282 -23.70 1.36 12.76
CA SER A 282 -24.42 0.10 12.70
C SER A 282 -23.84 -0.96 13.64
N PHE A 283 -24.65 -1.93 14.07
CA PHE A 283 -24.17 -3.14 14.74
C PHE A 283 -24.04 -4.26 13.71
N GLN A 284 -22.80 -4.67 13.41
CA GLN A 284 -22.50 -5.76 12.50
C GLN A 284 -22.17 -7.04 13.27
N LEU A 285 -22.50 -8.18 12.68
CA LEU A 285 -22.22 -9.50 13.26
C LEU A 285 -20.75 -9.85 13.04
N ALA A 286 -20.00 -10.16 14.10
CA ALA A 286 -18.57 -10.46 14.05
C ALA A 286 -18.23 -11.71 14.86
N LEU A 287 -17.14 -12.41 14.53
CA LEU A 287 -16.73 -13.62 15.26
C LEU A 287 -16.15 -13.29 16.64
N ALA A 288 -16.61 -13.97 17.70
CA ALA A 288 -16.46 -13.51 19.09
C ALA A 288 -15.04 -13.55 19.67
N LEU A 289 -14.04 -14.04 18.93
CA LEU A 289 -12.62 -13.98 19.31
C LEU A 289 -11.85 -12.82 18.66
N GLY A 290 -12.51 -12.03 17.82
CA GLY A 290 -11.94 -10.81 17.26
C GLY A 290 -10.75 -11.06 16.32
N ASP A 291 -9.91 -10.03 16.21
CA ASP A 291 -8.99 -9.87 15.09
C ASP A 291 -7.64 -10.56 15.35
N SER A 292 -7.16 -10.58 16.61
CA SER A 292 -5.94 -11.31 17.02
C SER A 292 -6.04 -12.82 16.78
N TRP A 293 -7.21 -13.42 17.05
CA TRP A 293 -7.51 -14.81 16.73
C TRP A 293 -7.62 -15.05 15.22
N SER A 294 -8.13 -14.07 14.46
CA SER A 294 -8.35 -14.20 13.02
C SER A 294 -7.07 -14.56 12.25
N HIS A 295 -5.89 -14.12 12.72
CA HIS A 295 -4.60 -14.47 12.13
C HIS A 295 -4.26 -15.96 12.25
N SER A 296 -4.84 -16.68 13.22
CA SER A 296 -4.60 -18.11 13.46
C SER A 296 -5.58 -19.05 12.75
N CYS A 297 -6.52 -18.52 11.97
CA CYS A 297 -7.43 -19.28 11.11
C CYS A 297 -7.11 -18.98 9.64
N THR A 298 -7.06 -20.00 8.76
CA THR A 298 -7.00 -19.77 7.31
C THR A 298 -8.29 -19.10 6.85
N ASN A 299 -9.41 -19.75 7.13
CA ASN A 299 -10.73 -19.38 6.64
C ASN A 299 -11.66 -19.03 7.81
N ARG A 300 -12.58 -18.10 7.60
CA ARG A 300 -13.59 -17.69 8.59
C ARG A 300 -14.95 -17.56 7.92
N VAL A 301 -15.96 -18.20 8.51
CA VAL A 301 -17.33 -18.25 8.00
C VAL A 301 -18.31 -17.74 9.06
N ILE A 302 -19.06 -16.71 8.73
CA ILE A 302 -20.14 -16.17 9.56
C ILE A 302 -21.48 -16.76 9.12
N LEU A 303 -22.22 -17.35 10.06
CA LEU A 303 -23.55 -17.90 9.86
C LEU A 303 -24.60 -16.98 10.48
N TYR A 304 -25.58 -16.55 9.67
CA TYR A 304 -26.61 -15.60 10.05
C TYR A 304 -27.98 -15.95 9.44
N TRP A 305 -29.04 -15.40 10.03
CA TRP A 305 -30.39 -15.48 9.47
C TRP A 305 -30.66 -14.27 8.57
N ASN A 306 -31.36 -14.49 7.47
CA ASN A 306 -31.91 -13.42 6.62
C ASN A 306 -33.36 -13.78 6.28
N GLY A 307 -34.30 -13.16 7.00
CA GLY A 307 -35.65 -13.72 7.13
C GLY A 307 -35.59 -15.13 7.75
N ASP A 308 -36.40 -16.04 7.21
CA ASP A 308 -36.46 -17.44 7.66
C ASP A 308 -35.37 -18.34 7.03
N GLU A 309 -34.53 -17.82 6.12
CA GLU A 309 -33.42 -18.58 5.52
C GLU A 309 -32.09 -18.38 6.29
N ARG A 310 -31.26 -19.44 6.32
CA ARG A 310 -29.91 -19.38 6.88
C ARG A 310 -28.91 -19.09 5.78
N TYR A 311 -27.96 -18.21 6.07
CA TYR A 311 -26.86 -17.87 5.19
C TYR A 311 -25.51 -18.14 5.87
N ALA A 312 -24.53 -18.47 5.04
CA ALA A 312 -23.12 -18.50 5.38
C ALA A 312 -22.40 -17.44 4.53
N TYR A 313 -21.48 -16.68 5.12
CA TYR A 313 -20.66 -15.66 4.45
C TYR A 313 -19.18 -15.85 4.80
N ILE A 314 -18.30 -15.66 3.83
CA ILE A 314 -16.84 -15.75 4.02
C ILE A 314 -16.31 -14.40 4.52
N ASP A 315 -16.05 -14.35 5.82
CA ASP A 315 -15.44 -13.23 6.58
C ASP A 315 -13.94 -13.08 6.26
N LYS A 316 -13.25 -14.21 6.04
CA LYS A 316 -11.83 -14.26 5.68
C LYS A 316 -11.51 -15.52 4.89
N SER A 317 -10.68 -15.39 3.86
CA SER A 317 -9.92 -16.47 3.23
C SER A 317 -8.70 -15.85 2.51
N PRO A 318 -7.56 -16.57 2.35
CA PRO A 318 -6.46 -16.11 1.51
C PRO A 318 -6.72 -16.32 0.01
N SER A 319 -7.62 -17.25 -0.35
CA SER A 319 -7.80 -17.74 -1.74
C SER A 319 -9.25 -17.74 -2.23
N LEU A 320 -10.24 -17.63 -1.33
CA LEU A 320 -11.65 -17.60 -1.68
C LEU A 320 -12.21 -16.16 -1.61
N PRO A 321 -12.98 -15.70 -2.60
CA PRO A 321 -13.60 -14.37 -2.57
C PRO A 321 -14.68 -14.28 -1.49
N SER A 322 -14.89 -13.08 -0.95
CA SER A 322 -16.01 -12.78 -0.04
C SER A 322 -17.35 -13.02 -0.74
N ALA A 323 -17.98 -14.14 -0.41
CA ALA A 323 -19.22 -14.59 -1.00
C ALA A 323 -20.18 -15.10 0.09
N SER A 324 -21.47 -15.18 -0.23
CA SER A 324 -22.49 -15.78 0.62
C SER A 324 -23.33 -16.84 -0.10
N ALA A 325 -23.82 -17.81 0.66
CA ALA A 325 -24.67 -18.89 0.19
C ALA A 325 -25.75 -19.21 1.22
N SER A 326 -26.97 -19.50 0.77
CA SER A 326 -28.01 -20.02 1.65
C SER A 326 -27.92 -21.53 1.82
N TYR A 327 -28.36 -22.02 2.97
CA TYR A 327 -28.41 -23.45 3.27
C TYR A 327 -29.56 -23.77 4.21
N THR A 328 -30.03 -25.02 4.18
CA THR A 328 -31.09 -25.51 5.03
C THR A 328 -30.64 -26.76 5.78
N VAL A 329 -30.94 -26.83 7.08
CA VAL A 329 -30.76 -28.03 7.89
C VAL A 329 -32.05 -28.84 7.81
N THR A 330 -31.95 -30.06 7.28
CA THR A 330 -33.07 -30.98 7.05
C THR A 330 -32.88 -32.28 7.83
N SER A 331 -33.86 -33.19 7.81
CA SER A 331 -33.68 -34.57 8.30
C SER A 331 -32.50 -35.27 7.61
N ARG A 332 -32.28 -35.08 6.30
CA ARG A 332 -31.14 -35.63 5.55
C ARG A 332 -29.79 -34.96 5.82
N GLY A 333 -29.73 -33.97 6.72
CA GLY A 333 -28.54 -33.15 6.98
C GLY A 333 -28.60 -31.78 6.31
N LEU A 334 -27.45 -31.18 6.00
CA LEU A 334 -27.38 -29.92 5.25
C LEU A 334 -27.71 -30.15 3.77
N ARG A 335 -28.54 -29.27 3.19
CA ARG A 335 -28.85 -29.20 1.75
C ARG A 335 -29.02 -27.72 1.34
N ASN A 336 -29.05 -27.45 0.04
CA ASN A 336 -29.36 -26.12 -0.50
C ASN A 336 -30.78 -25.66 -0.07
N SER A 337 -31.00 -24.35 0.03
CA SER A 337 -32.36 -23.80 0.16
C SER A 337 -33.21 -24.09 -1.09
N SER A 338 -34.53 -24.19 -0.90
CA SER A 338 -35.48 -24.65 -1.93
C SER A 338 -35.61 -23.74 -3.16
N SER A 339 -35.04 -22.53 -3.13
CA SER A 339 -34.92 -21.62 -4.28
C SER A 339 -33.97 -22.14 -5.38
N SER A 340 -33.01 -23.02 -5.06
CA SER A 340 -32.00 -23.56 -6.01
C SER A 340 -32.44 -24.83 -6.78
N SER A 341 -33.71 -25.27 -6.71
CA SER A 341 -34.14 -26.65 -7.05
C SER A 341 -34.24 -26.99 -8.56
N LYS A 342 -33.19 -26.76 -9.36
CA LYS A 342 -33.12 -27.15 -10.79
C LYS A 342 -32.50 -28.53 -11.08
N ARG A 343 -31.76 -29.15 -10.13
CA ARG A 343 -31.08 -30.44 -10.37
C ARG A 343 -32.02 -31.63 -10.59
N VAL A 344 -33.12 -31.74 -9.83
CA VAL A 344 -34.07 -32.88 -9.94
C VAL A 344 -34.69 -32.98 -11.34
N LYS A 345 -35.20 -31.85 -11.87
CA LYS A 345 -35.80 -31.79 -13.21
C LYS A 345 -34.82 -32.06 -14.35
N MET A 346 -33.51 -31.97 -14.11
CA MET A 346 -32.49 -32.25 -15.12
C MET A 346 -32.33 -33.76 -15.35
N ILE A 347 -32.54 -34.59 -14.32
CA ILE A 347 -32.47 -36.05 -14.41
C ILE A 347 -33.71 -36.60 -15.14
N GLU A 348 -34.90 -36.06 -14.83
CA GLU A 348 -36.14 -36.36 -15.57
C GLU A 348 -36.00 -36.02 -17.07
N ALA A 349 -35.44 -34.84 -17.38
CA ALA A 349 -35.19 -34.43 -18.76
C ALA A 349 -34.21 -35.38 -19.48
N PHE A 350 -33.11 -35.78 -18.84
CA PHE A 350 -32.13 -36.71 -19.42
C PHE A 350 -32.73 -38.11 -19.67
N SER A 351 -33.59 -38.58 -18.77
CA SER A 351 -34.31 -39.85 -18.94
C SER A 351 -35.26 -39.81 -20.15
N SER A 352 -35.95 -38.68 -20.38
CA SER A 352 -36.80 -38.52 -21.56
C SER A 352 -36.01 -38.52 -22.88
N ALA A 353 -34.87 -37.83 -22.92
CA ALA A 353 -34.04 -37.69 -24.13
C ALA A 353 -33.40 -39.01 -24.58
N LEU A 354 -33.09 -39.91 -23.65
CA LEU A 354 -32.51 -41.23 -23.95
C LEU A 354 -33.52 -42.27 -24.48
N SER A 355 -34.81 -41.92 -24.54
CA SER A 355 -35.88 -42.85 -24.96
C SER A 355 -36.21 -42.81 -26.46
N SER A 356 -35.70 -41.83 -27.21
CA SER A 356 -36.08 -41.58 -28.62
C SER A 356 -34.89 -41.60 -29.58
N ASN A 357 -34.76 -42.70 -30.35
CA ASN A 357 -33.83 -42.94 -31.47
C ASN A 357 -32.32 -42.89 -31.09
N GLN A 358 -31.49 -43.92 -31.29
CA GLN A 358 -31.55 -45.10 -32.16
C GLN A 358 -31.81 -44.81 -33.65
N GLN A 359 -30.80 -44.27 -34.34
CA GLN A 359 -30.42 -44.74 -35.69
C GLN A 359 -29.00 -44.31 -36.11
N SER A 360 -28.27 -45.25 -36.73
CA SER A 360 -27.06 -45.11 -37.60
C SER A 360 -25.93 -44.11 -37.26
N ALA A 361 -24.72 -44.66 -37.11
CA ALA A 361 -23.46 -43.93 -36.88
C ALA A 361 -22.73 -43.47 -38.17
N SER A 362 -21.81 -42.49 -38.04
CA SER A 362 -20.46 -42.55 -38.63
C SER A 362 -19.52 -41.49 -38.02
N MET A 363 -18.20 -41.64 -38.18
CA MET A 363 -17.16 -40.73 -37.66
C MET A 363 -16.92 -39.52 -38.57
N ALA A 364 -16.64 -38.33 -38.01
CA ALA A 364 -15.63 -37.37 -38.49
C ALA A 364 -15.35 -36.29 -37.41
N SER A 365 -14.35 -35.43 -37.62
CA SER A 365 -13.84 -34.43 -36.67
C SER A 365 -13.81 -33.00 -37.22
N THR A 366 -13.42 -32.03 -36.36
CA THR A 366 -12.98 -30.63 -36.63
C THR A 366 -14.03 -29.51 -36.79
N SER A 367 -13.62 -28.31 -36.34
CA SER A 367 -14.21 -26.96 -36.53
C SER A 367 -15.67 -26.72 -36.09
N SER A 368 -16.10 -25.72 -35.32
CA SER A 368 -15.60 -24.47 -34.67
C SER A 368 -16.49 -23.28 -35.09
N LEU A 369 -16.78 -22.38 -34.14
CA LEU A 369 -17.40 -21.05 -34.33
C LEU A 369 -18.89 -20.99 -34.72
N ALA A 370 -19.48 -19.83 -34.39
CA ALA A 370 -20.77 -19.27 -34.81
C ALA A 370 -22.07 -20.02 -34.45
N LEU A 371 -22.67 -19.64 -33.31
CA LEU A 371 -24.09 -19.24 -33.30
C LEU A 371 -24.41 -18.27 -32.15
N SER A 372 -24.11 -17.00 -32.38
CA SER A 372 -24.58 -15.88 -31.55
C SER A 372 -26.04 -15.51 -31.89
N GLN A 373 -26.63 -14.61 -31.10
CA GLN A 373 -27.93 -13.95 -31.33
C GLN A 373 -29.20 -14.82 -31.19
N ALA A 374 -29.68 -14.94 -29.95
CA ALA A 374 -31.12 -15.04 -29.66
C ALA A 374 -31.43 -14.36 -28.31
N LEU A 375 -32.69 -13.95 -28.12
CA LEU A 375 -33.26 -13.44 -26.85
C LEU A 375 -32.80 -12.06 -26.34
N LEU A 376 -32.90 -11.05 -27.20
CA LEU A 376 -33.26 -9.68 -26.76
C LEU A 376 -34.46 -9.17 -27.58
N SER A 377 -35.68 -9.33 -27.05
CA SER A 377 -36.86 -8.46 -27.26
C SER A 377 -38.16 -9.14 -26.81
N ARG A 378 -39.14 -8.31 -26.42
CA ARG A 378 -40.50 -8.65 -25.89
C ARG A 378 -40.50 -9.29 -24.48
N ALA A 379 -41.41 -8.96 -23.58
CA ALA A 379 -42.57 -8.06 -23.67
C ALA A 379 -42.71 -7.12 -22.46
N THR A 380 -43.19 -5.91 -22.69
CA THR A 380 -43.65 -4.96 -21.67
C THR A 380 -45.16 -5.06 -21.48
N SER A 381 -45.65 -5.03 -20.24
CA SER A 381 -47.04 -4.67 -19.91
C SER A 381 -47.19 -4.28 -18.42
N HIS A 382 -48.12 -3.38 -18.13
CA HIS A 382 -48.31 -2.77 -16.80
C HIS A 382 -48.85 -3.73 -15.73
N ASN A 383 -48.47 -3.54 -14.45
CA ASN A 383 -49.28 -2.75 -13.51
C ASN A 383 -48.76 -2.73 -12.05
N GLY A 384 -48.87 -1.55 -11.41
CA GLY A 384 -49.63 -1.44 -10.16
C GLY A 384 -48.93 -1.54 -8.79
N SER A 385 -49.08 -0.45 -8.03
CA SER A 385 -49.15 -0.35 -6.56
C SER A 385 -47.88 -0.50 -5.70
N GLU A 386 -47.65 0.56 -4.91
CA GLU A 386 -46.89 0.54 -3.66
C GLU A 386 -47.60 -0.32 -2.59
N LYS A 387 -46.84 -0.79 -1.59
CA LYS A 387 -47.33 -0.86 -0.19
C LYS A 387 -46.20 -1.05 0.81
N HIS A 388 -45.98 -0.04 1.65
CA HIS A 388 -45.36 -0.26 2.96
C HIS A 388 -46.29 -1.11 3.83
N VAL A 389 -45.71 -2.03 4.59
CA VAL A 389 -46.33 -2.64 5.78
C VAL A 389 -45.31 -2.58 6.92
N SER A 390 -45.75 -2.19 8.11
CA SER A 390 -44.94 -2.01 9.33
C SER A 390 -45.47 -2.94 10.43
N VAL A 391 -45.44 -2.50 11.71
CA VAL A 391 -46.01 -3.14 12.93
C VAL A 391 -45.10 -4.21 13.57
N PRO A 392 -45.04 -4.35 14.94
CA PRO A 392 -45.63 -3.53 16.01
C PRO A 392 -44.59 -2.80 16.90
N ALA A 393 -45.08 -1.99 17.84
CA ALA A 393 -44.31 -1.37 18.92
C ALA A 393 -44.75 -1.88 20.31
N PHE A 394 -44.00 -1.56 21.36
CA PHE A 394 -44.44 -1.64 22.76
C PHE A 394 -44.24 -0.28 23.46
N SER A 395 -45.07 0.05 24.45
CA SER A 395 -45.17 1.42 24.99
C SER A 395 -45.62 1.52 26.46
N VAL A 396 -44.96 2.41 27.22
CA VAL A 396 -45.38 2.98 28.52
C VAL A 396 -44.79 4.41 28.56
N LEU A 397 -45.57 5.49 28.41
CA LEU A 397 -46.08 6.39 29.47
C LEU A 397 -44.98 6.90 30.43
N LYS A 398 -44.83 8.18 30.81
CA LYS A 398 -45.67 9.41 30.80
C LYS A 398 -44.73 10.65 31.07
N SER A 399 -45.10 11.94 31.16
CA SER A 399 -46.37 12.72 31.13
C SER A 399 -46.11 14.24 30.95
N THR A 400 -47.17 14.98 30.58
CA THR A 400 -47.47 16.42 30.90
C THR A 400 -46.55 17.57 30.47
N SER A 401 -47.14 18.50 29.69
CA SER A 401 -46.78 19.92 29.60
C SER A 401 -47.73 20.80 30.46
N PRO A 402 -47.45 22.10 30.65
CA PRO A 402 -48.21 23.16 29.94
C PRO A 402 -47.34 24.34 29.45
N ARG A 403 -47.53 24.90 28.24
CA ARG A 403 -48.47 25.98 27.83
C ARG A 403 -48.38 27.31 28.61
N THR A 404 -48.01 28.41 27.93
CA THR A 404 -48.80 29.68 27.68
C THR A 404 -47.85 30.87 27.34
N ASN A 405 -48.31 32.09 27.00
CA ASN A 405 -49.09 32.58 25.84
C ASN A 405 -49.08 34.15 25.83
N PHE A 406 -49.52 34.82 24.75
CA PHE A 406 -49.76 36.29 24.62
C PHE A 406 -48.53 37.26 24.63
N PHE A 407 -48.60 38.54 24.22
CA PHE A 407 -49.17 39.24 23.01
C PHE A 407 -48.86 40.78 23.11
N HIS A 408 -48.71 41.51 21.98
CA HIS A 408 -48.83 43.00 21.85
C HIS A 408 -47.80 43.93 22.58
N SER A 409 -47.59 45.23 22.24
CA SER A 409 -47.90 46.05 21.03
C SER A 409 -47.30 47.48 21.07
N GLN A 410 -47.03 48.10 19.89
CA GLN A 410 -47.01 49.58 19.63
C GLN A 410 -45.89 50.42 20.32
N ARG A 411 -45.49 51.66 19.95
CA ARG A 411 -45.80 52.75 18.95
C ARG A 411 -44.56 53.71 18.95
N SER A 412 -44.28 54.70 18.07
CA SER A 412 -44.55 55.02 16.64
C SER A 412 -43.97 56.42 16.27
N ALA A 413 -43.62 56.69 14.99
CA ALA A 413 -43.22 58.00 14.39
C ALA A 413 -41.85 58.58 14.86
N SER A 414 -41.09 59.44 14.15
CA SER A 414 -41.01 59.96 12.74
C SER A 414 -39.65 60.72 12.63
N THR A 415 -39.01 61.08 11.51
CA THR A 415 -39.46 61.66 10.22
C THR A 415 -38.51 61.32 9.04
N SER A 416 -38.93 61.60 7.80
CA SER A 416 -38.23 61.30 6.54
C SER A 416 -37.14 62.29 6.10
N ARG A 417 -36.14 61.79 5.35
CA ARG A 417 -35.56 62.43 4.13
C ARG A 417 -34.93 61.37 3.23
N HIS A 418 -35.02 61.55 1.91
CA HIS A 418 -34.50 60.58 0.92
C HIS A 418 -32.99 60.75 0.67
N SER A 419 -32.30 59.61 0.51
CA SER A 419 -31.25 59.46 -0.49
C SER A 419 -31.42 58.09 -1.17
N LEU A 420 -30.93 57.98 -2.41
CA LEU A 420 -31.14 56.79 -3.25
C LEU A 420 -30.14 55.69 -2.87
N ARG A 421 -30.65 54.50 -2.52
CA ARG A 421 -29.88 53.25 -2.52
C ARG A 421 -30.38 52.35 -3.65
N PRO A 422 -29.55 51.98 -4.62
CA PRO A 422 -29.69 50.68 -5.28
C PRO A 422 -29.47 49.59 -4.22
N LEU A 423 -30.31 48.56 -4.18
CA LEU A 423 -29.91 47.32 -3.51
C LEU A 423 -28.94 46.60 -4.44
N VAL A 424 -27.66 46.53 -4.06
CA VAL A 424 -26.76 45.53 -4.63
C VAL A 424 -27.22 44.17 -4.08
N ARG A 425 -28.06 43.48 -4.86
CA ARG A 425 -28.30 42.04 -4.69
C ARG A 425 -27.00 41.28 -4.96
N ALA A 426 -26.92 40.05 -4.45
CA ALA A 426 -25.77 39.18 -4.67
C ALA A 426 -25.55 38.92 -6.17
N ALA A 427 -24.52 39.53 -6.75
CA ALA A 427 -24.03 39.24 -8.09
C ALA A 427 -23.12 38.00 -8.04
N ALA A 428 -23.73 36.83 -7.86
CA ALA A 428 -23.02 35.55 -7.70
C ALA A 428 -23.74 34.33 -8.31
N VAL A 429 -24.81 34.54 -9.11
CA VAL A 429 -25.54 33.49 -9.84
C VAL A 429 -26.07 34.01 -11.18
N GLU A 430 -25.22 34.49 -12.09
CA GLU A 430 -25.66 34.86 -13.46
C GLU A 430 -24.55 34.86 -14.54
N THR A 431 -23.62 33.89 -14.51
CA THR A 431 -22.61 33.67 -15.59
C THR A 431 -22.36 32.18 -15.89
N MET A 432 -23.41 31.44 -16.24
CA MET A 432 -23.31 30.12 -16.91
C MET A 432 -24.42 29.94 -17.96
N ASP A 433 -24.45 30.84 -18.94
CA ASP A 433 -25.18 30.62 -20.20
C ASP A 433 -24.53 31.36 -21.40
N THR A 434 -23.20 31.57 -21.33
CA THR A 434 -22.39 31.91 -22.51
C THR A 434 -21.97 30.62 -23.18
N THR A 435 -22.67 30.23 -24.24
CA THR A 435 -22.21 29.16 -25.14
C THR A 435 -20.94 29.62 -25.86
N THR A 436 -19.78 29.30 -25.29
CA THR A 436 -18.49 29.43 -25.98
C THR A 436 -18.60 28.68 -27.30
N ASP A 437 -18.28 29.34 -28.42
CA ASP A 437 -18.36 28.70 -29.73
C ASP A 437 -17.48 27.44 -29.71
N SER A 438 -18.08 26.28 -30.02
CA SER A 438 -17.39 24.99 -29.98
C SER A 438 -16.15 24.98 -30.89
N THR A 439 -16.18 25.77 -31.98
CA THR A 439 -15.02 25.92 -32.86
C THR A 439 -13.83 26.61 -32.16
N LEU A 440 -14.05 27.53 -31.22
CA LEU A 440 -12.99 28.15 -30.44
C LEU A 440 -12.42 27.19 -29.38
N VAL A 441 -13.27 26.38 -28.76
CA VAL A 441 -12.86 25.32 -27.82
C VAL A 441 -12.00 24.27 -28.53
N ASP A 442 -12.48 23.71 -29.66
CA ASP A 442 -11.71 22.76 -30.48
C ASP A 442 -10.36 23.36 -30.94
N LYS A 443 -10.35 24.65 -31.29
CA LYS A 443 -9.14 25.38 -31.71
C LYS A 443 -8.17 25.62 -30.56
N SER A 444 -8.66 25.92 -29.36
CA SER A 444 -7.87 26.01 -28.11
C SER A 444 -7.22 24.66 -27.78
N VAL A 445 -8.01 23.59 -27.78
CA VAL A 445 -7.52 22.22 -27.56
C VAL A 445 -6.47 21.84 -28.60
N ASN A 446 -6.71 22.08 -29.89
CA ASN A 446 -5.74 21.80 -30.94
C ASN A 446 -4.49 22.68 -30.85
N THR A 447 -4.58 23.91 -30.33
CA THR A 447 -3.39 24.74 -30.04
C THR A 447 -2.48 24.03 -29.03
N ILE A 448 -3.04 23.48 -27.95
CA ILE A 448 -2.29 22.71 -26.95
C ILE A 448 -1.65 21.46 -27.60
N ARG A 449 -2.43 20.72 -28.43
CA ARG A 449 -1.91 19.55 -29.17
C ARG A 449 -0.72 19.91 -30.06
N PHE A 450 -0.82 20.97 -30.86
CA PHE A 450 0.23 21.32 -31.82
C PHE A 450 1.45 22.02 -31.19
N LEU A 451 1.28 22.85 -30.13
CA LEU A 451 2.41 23.35 -29.35
C LEU A 451 3.24 22.18 -28.77
N ALA A 452 2.59 21.12 -28.28
CA ALA A 452 3.27 19.93 -27.79
C ALA A 452 3.98 19.15 -28.91
N VAL A 453 3.30 18.90 -30.04
CA VAL A 453 3.89 18.22 -31.20
C VAL A 453 5.10 18.98 -31.75
N ASP A 454 5.02 20.32 -31.90
CA ASP A 454 6.08 21.13 -32.50
C ASP A 454 7.33 21.21 -31.62
N ALA A 455 7.17 21.35 -30.30
CA ALA A 455 8.28 21.34 -29.37
C ALA A 455 9.01 19.98 -29.37
N VAL A 456 8.24 18.87 -29.34
CA VAL A 456 8.79 17.51 -29.41
C VAL A 456 9.48 17.25 -30.75
N GLU A 457 8.90 17.70 -31.88
CA GLU A 457 9.48 17.55 -33.21
C GLU A 457 10.73 18.41 -33.40
N LYS A 458 10.75 19.65 -32.89
CA LYS A 458 11.94 20.52 -32.93
C LYS A 458 13.07 19.99 -32.06
N ALA A 459 12.76 19.49 -30.85
CA ALA A 459 13.73 18.84 -29.97
C ALA A 459 14.13 17.43 -30.44
N LYS A 460 13.40 16.86 -31.42
CA LYS A 460 13.46 15.45 -31.87
C LYS A 460 13.42 14.45 -30.68
N SER A 461 12.75 14.83 -29.60
CA SER A 461 12.78 14.17 -28.28
C SER A 461 11.59 14.61 -27.44
N GLY A 462 10.89 13.66 -26.81
CA GLY A 462 9.75 13.92 -25.92
C GLY A 462 8.53 13.06 -26.23
N HIS A 463 7.43 13.35 -25.53
CA HIS A 463 6.24 12.51 -25.46
C HIS A 463 5.02 13.27 -26.02
N PRO A 464 4.63 13.08 -27.29
CA PRO A 464 3.49 13.77 -27.88
C PRO A 464 2.16 13.10 -27.53
N GLY A 465 2.15 11.80 -27.26
CA GLY A 465 0.95 10.99 -27.09
C GLY A 465 -0.02 11.48 -26.00
N LEU A 466 0.47 11.67 -24.78
CA LEU A 466 -0.34 12.15 -23.65
C LEU A 466 -0.83 13.59 -23.87
N PRO A 467 0.01 14.58 -24.25
CA PRO A 467 -0.49 15.91 -24.61
C PRO A 467 -1.59 15.92 -25.67
N MET A 468 -1.52 15.03 -26.67
CA MET A 468 -2.55 14.92 -27.71
C MET A 468 -3.88 14.33 -27.18
N GLY A 469 -3.83 13.32 -26.30
CA GLY A 469 -5.02 12.73 -25.67
C GLY A 469 -5.65 13.64 -24.61
N CYS A 470 -4.84 14.24 -23.73
CA CYS A 470 -5.28 14.98 -22.54
C CYS A 470 -5.63 16.45 -22.77
N ALA A 471 -5.26 17.06 -23.90
CA ALA A 471 -5.55 18.46 -24.20
C ALA A 471 -7.02 18.91 -23.93
N PRO A 472 -8.06 18.10 -24.20
CA PRO A 472 -9.46 18.39 -23.83
C PRO A 472 -9.63 18.65 -22.33
N MET A 473 -9.28 17.69 -21.47
CA MET A 473 -9.53 17.83 -20.02
C MET A 473 -8.65 18.90 -19.39
N SER A 474 -7.40 19.05 -19.87
CA SER A 474 -6.53 20.11 -19.37
C SER A 474 -6.95 21.51 -19.81
N HIS A 475 -7.55 21.67 -21.00
CA HIS A 475 -8.15 22.95 -21.40
C HIS A 475 -9.28 23.34 -20.45
N ILE A 476 -10.25 22.45 -20.21
CA ILE A 476 -11.36 22.72 -19.27
C ILE A 476 -10.82 23.03 -17.87
N LEU A 477 -9.82 22.27 -17.40
CA LEU A 477 -9.24 22.44 -16.07
C LEU A 477 -8.57 23.81 -15.89
N TYR A 478 -7.69 24.21 -16.80
CA TYR A 478 -6.96 25.48 -16.70
C TYR A 478 -7.80 26.69 -17.14
N ASP A 479 -8.70 26.55 -18.11
CA ASP A 479 -9.43 27.70 -18.66
C ASP A 479 -10.75 28.01 -17.93
N GLU A 480 -11.37 27.02 -17.26
CA GLU A 480 -12.72 27.17 -16.68
C GLU A 480 -12.81 26.84 -15.18
N VAL A 481 -11.82 26.15 -14.59
CA VAL A 481 -12.00 25.47 -13.28
C VAL A 481 -10.99 25.89 -12.21
N MET A 482 -9.72 26.04 -12.56
CA MET A 482 -8.65 26.41 -11.62
C MET A 482 -8.63 27.91 -11.33
N ARG A 483 -8.47 28.28 -10.06
CA ARG A 483 -8.22 29.66 -9.62
C ARG A 483 -6.72 29.87 -9.44
N TYR A 484 -6.11 30.69 -10.27
CA TYR A 484 -4.68 31.05 -10.18
C TYR A 484 -4.45 32.50 -10.65
N ASN A 485 -3.26 33.04 -10.38
CA ASN A 485 -2.79 34.26 -11.02
C ASN A 485 -1.52 33.95 -11.85
N PRO A 486 -1.55 34.03 -13.19
CA PRO A 486 -0.38 33.74 -14.02
C PRO A 486 0.77 34.75 -13.82
N LYS A 487 0.49 35.90 -13.18
CA LYS A 487 1.47 36.92 -12.80
C LYS A 487 1.92 36.84 -11.34
N ASN A 488 1.34 35.93 -10.54
CA ASN A 488 1.89 35.52 -9.26
C ASN A 488 1.78 33.99 -9.07
N PRO A 489 2.76 33.21 -9.59
CA PRO A 489 2.81 31.76 -9.35
C PRO A 489 2.97 31.39 -7.87
N TYR A 490 3.25 32.36 -6.98
CA TYR A 490 3.43 32.15 -5.55
C TYR A 490 2.20 32.52 -4.71
N TRP A 491 1.07 32.96 -5.32
CA TRP A 491 -0.16 33.25 -4.59
C TRP A 491 -0.58 32.03 -3.75
N PHE A 492 -0.57 32.20 -2.42
CA PHE A 492 -0.69 31.10 -1.45
C PHE A 492 -1.97 30.27 -1.61
N ASN A 493 -3.09 30.90 -1.95
CA ASN A 493 -4.40 30.26 -2.09
C ASN A 493 -4.84 30.05 -3.55
N ARG A 494 -3.86 29.91 -4.46
CA ARG A 494 -4.13 29.35 -5.80
C ARG A 494 -4.54 27.88 -5.68
N ASP A 495 -5.41 27.41 -6.57
CA ASP A 495 -5.59 25.97 -6.76
C ASP A 495 -4.29 25.36 -7.32
N ARG A 496 -3.85 24.22 -6.78
CA ARG A 496 -2.58 23.56 -7.14
C ARG A 496 -2.81 22.54 -8.26
N PHE A 497 -1.84 22.38 -9.17
CA PHE A 497 -1.87 21.36 -10.23
C PHE A 497 -0.57 20.55 -10.30
N VAL A 498 -0.71 19.22 -10.35
CA VAL A 498 0.42 18.29 -10.47
C VAL A 498 0.22 17.32 -11.64
N LEU A 499 1.02 17.48 -12.71
CA LEU A 499 1.13 16.48 -13.77
C LEU A 499 1.98 15.30 -13.28
N SER A 500 1.36 14.33 -12.60
CA SER A 500 2.06 13.15 -12.09
C SER A 500 2.57 12.25 -13.23
N ALA A 501 1.86 12.24 -14.37
CA ALA A 501 2.35 11.68 -15.63
C ALA A 501 3.37 12.62 -16.31
N GLY A 502 4.42 13.01 -15.59
CA GLY A 502 5.35 14.08 -15.94
C GLY A 502 6.04 13.95 -17.30
N HIS A 503 6.09 12.74 -17.88
CA HIS A 503 6.60 12.53 -19.24
C HIS A 503 5.87 13.42 -20.27
N GLY A 504 4.56 13.67 -20.08
CA GLY A 504 3.74 14.58 -20.87
C GLY A 504 3.95 16.08 -20.62
N CYS A 505 5.06 16.50 -19.99
CA CYS A 505 5.39 17.87 -19.59
C CYS A 505 5.02 18.99 -20.59
N MET A 506 5.14 18.78 -21.90
CA MET A 506 4.72 19.77 -22.91
C MET A 506 3.24 20.17 -22.83
N LEU A 507 2.36 19.32 -22.29
CA LEU A 507 0.99 19.67 -21.95
C LEU A 507 0.96 20.82 -20.94
N GLN A 508 1.68 20.69 -19.82
CA GLN A 508 1.76 21.72 -18.79
C GLN A 508 2.47 22.98 -19.30
N TYR A 509 3.55 22.86 -20.08
CA TYR A 509 4.24 24.02 -20.64
C TYR A 509 3.35 24.79 -21.64
N ALA A 510 2.58 24.10 -22.49
CA ALA A 510 1.62 24.76 -23.39
C ALA A 510 0.50 25.49 -22.61
N LEU A 511 0.00 24.91 -21.52
CA LEU A 511 -1.02 25.53 -20.66
C LEU A 511 -0.48 26.76 -19.92
N LEU A 512 0.71 26.66 -19.31
CA LEU A 512 1.38 27.80 -18.67
C LEU A 512 1.66 28.94 -19.66
N HIS A 513 2.06 28.60 -20.89
CA HIS A 513 2.27 29.57 -21.96
C HIS A 513 0.98 30.30 -22.34
N LEU A 514 -0.11 29.57 -22.62
CA LEU A 514 -1.39 30.15 -23.01
C LEU A 514 -2.02 30.98 -21.87
N ALA A 515 -1.95 30.49 -20.63
CA ALA A 515 -2.38 31.21 -19.44
C ALA A 515 -1.53 32.48 -19.15
N GLY A 516 -0.36 32.63 -19.78
CA GLY A 516 0.46 33.83 -19.72
C GLY A 516 1.49 33.87 -18.59
N TYR A 517 1.93 32.72 -18.07
CA TYR A 517 3.02 32.66 -17.08
C TYR A 517 4.34 33.14 -17.71
N ASP A 518 5.04 34.08 -17.07
CA ASP A 518 6.31 34.64 -17.58
C ASP A 518 7.50 33.66 -17.57
N SER A 519 7.31 32.48 -16.99
CA SER A 519 8.25 31.36 -17.00
C SER A 519 8.27 30.58 -18.32
N VAL A 520 7.21 30.63 -19.13
CA VAL A 520 7.10 29.84 -20.37
C VAL A 520 6.62 30.70 -21.54
N ARG A 521 7.58 31.25 -22.30
CA ARG A 521 7.33 32.02 -23.53
C ARG A 521 7.46 31.12 -24.75
N GLU A 522 7.10 31.65 -25.93
CA GLU A 522 7.21 30.93 -27.20
C GLU A 522 8.65 30.43 -27.46
N GLU A 523 9.66 31.23 -27.09
CA GLU A 523 11.08 30.83 -27.17
C GLU A 523 11.49 29.77 -26.14
N ASP A 524 10.82 29.70 -24.98
CA ASP A 524 11.03 28.61 -24.02
C ASP A 524 10.41 27.30 -24.54
N LEU A 525 9.21 27.33 -25.14
CA LEU A 525 8.62 26.16 -25.83
C LEU A 525 9.49 25.68 -27.00
N LYS A 526 10.02 26.62 -27.80
CA LYS A 526 11.02 26.36 -28.85
C LYS A 526 12.36 25.85 -28.30
N SER A 527 12.61 25.95 -27.01
CA SER A 527 13.83 25.48 -26.34
C SER A 527 13.60 24.24 -25.47
N PHE A 528 12.45 23.57 -25.62
CA PHE A 528 12.13 22.32 -24.93
C PHE A 528 13.28 21.31 -24.99
N ARG A 529 13.61 20.73 -23.83
CA ARG A 529 14.72 19.77 -23.64
C ARG A 529 16.12 20.27 -24.00
N GLN A 530 16.31 21.58 -24.22
CA GLN A 530 17.64 22.15 -24.48
C GLN A 530 18.33 22.56 -23.17
N TRP A 531 19.66 22.63 -23.20
CA TRP A 531 20.48 22.99 -22.03
C TRP A 531 20.13 24.38 -21.49
N GLY A 532 19.83 24.48 -20.19
CA GLY A 532 19.47 25.75 -19.52
C GLY A 532 18.13 26.33 -19.95
N SER A 533 17.21 25.51 -20.46
CA SER A 533 15.84 25.92 -20.79
C SER A 533 14.89 25.76 -19.59
N LYS A 534 13.90 26.65 -19.48
CA LYS A 534 12.81 26.57 -18.49
C LYS A 534 11.74 25.52 -18.85
N THR A 535 12.04 24.66 -19.80
CA THR A 535 11.18 23.61 -20.35
C THR A 535 11.95 22.27 -20.37
N PRO A 536 12.41 21.78 -19.19
CA PRO A 536 13.16 20.53 -19.08
C PRO A 536 12.33 19.31 -19.49
N GLY A 537 12.99 18.15 -19.59
CA GLY A 537 12.41 16.94 -20.16
C GLY A 537 11.28 16.29 -19.36
N HIS A 538 11.15 16.70 -18.10
CA HIS A 538 10.03 16.46 -17.17
C HIS A 538 9.81 17.77 -16.37
N PRO A 539 8.68 17.97 -15.67
CA PRO A 539 8.42 19.20 -14.91
C PRO A 539 9.34 19.28 -13.69
N GLU A 540 10.08 20.38 -13.56
CA GLU A 540 11.04 20.63 -12.49
C GLU A 540 10.71 21.97 -11.80
N ASN A 541 10.31 21.92 -10.52
CA ASN A 541 9.71 23.08 -9.84
C ASN A 541 10.69 24.25 -9.64
N PHE A 542 11.99 23.93 -9.50
CA PHE A 542 13.07 24.90 -9.32
C PHE A 542 13.47 25.64 -10.61
N GLU A 543 13.15 25.10 -11.80
CA GLU A 543 13.40 25.75 -13.10
C GLU A 543 12.19 26.55 -13.61
N THR A 544 10.97 26.04 -13.39
CA THR A 544 9.76 26.52 -14.08
C THR A 544 8.67 27.01 -13.11
N PRO A 545 8.67 28.29 -12.68
CA PRO A 545 7.60 28.85 -11.86
C PRO A 545 6.20 28.62 -12.47
N GLY A 546 5.29 27.98 -11.73
CA GLY A 546 4.02 27.44 -12.24
C GLY A 546 4.00 25.91 -12.41
N VAL A 547 5.15 25.25 -12.25
CA VAL A 547 5.26 23.82 -11.91
C VAL A 547 5.32 23.72 -10.39
N GLU A 548 4.32 23.08 -9.77
CA GLU A 548 4.21 23.02 -8.30
C GLU A 548 5.20 22.06 -7.65
N VAL A 549 5.50 20.92 -8.30
CA VAL A 549 6.38 19.86 -7.77
C VAL A 549 7.15 19.18 -8.90
N THR A 550 8.37 18.72 -8.62
CA THR A 550 9.19 17.99 -9.60
C THR A 550 8.64 16.57 -9.80
N THR A 551 8.33 16.19 -11.05
CA THR A 551 7.79 14.87 -11.40
C THR A 551 8.61 14.21 -12.51
N GLY A 552 8.35 12.93 -12.80
CA GLY A 552 9.10 12.16 -13.80
C GLY A 552 9.10 10.68 -13.44
N PRO A 553 9.66 10.29 -12.27
CA PRO A 553 9.36 8.99 -11.67
C PRO A 553 7.85 8.92 -11.37
N LEU A 554 7.24 7.80 -11.75
CA LEU A 554 5.78 7.62 -11.72
C LEU A 554 5.28 7.45 -10.29
N GLY A 555 3.98 7.71 -10.07
CA GLY A 555 3.33 7.69 -8.75
C GLY A 555 3.74 8.80 -7.77
N GLN A 556 4.95 9.37 -7.88
CA GLN A 556 5.44 10.45 -7.01
C GLN A 556 4.52 11.69 -7.04
N GLY A 557 4.06 12.13 -8.22
CA GLY A 557 3.27 13.36 -8.34
C GLY A 557 1.91 13.28 -7.64
N ILE A 558 1.17 12.18 -7.78
CA ILE A 558 -0.08 11.97 -7.04
C ILE A 558 0.19 11.85 -5.53
N ALA A 559 1.31 11.25 -5.12
CA ALA A 559 1.74 11.25 -3.72
C ALA A 559 2.07 12.66 -3.18
N ASN A 560 2.68 13.53 -3.98
CA ASN A 560 2.88 14.93 -3.64
C ASN A 560 1.53 15.69 -3.58
N ALA A 561 0.59 15.39 -4.49
CA ALA A 561 -0.75 15.98 -4.50
C ALA A 561 -1.57 15.62 -3.25
N VAL A 562 -1.41 14.40 -2.71
CA VAL A 562 -1.96 14.03 -1.38
C VAL A 562 -1.35 14.89 -0.27
N GLY A 563 -0.05 15.19 -0.34
CA GLY A 563 0.62 16.13 0.59
C GLY A 563 0.14 17.57 0.49
N LEU A 564 -0.05 18.09 -0.73
CA LEU A 564 -0.60 19.43 -0.99
C LEU A 564 -2.04 19.55 -0.44
N ALA A 565 -2.89 18.54 -0.68
CA ALA A 565 -4.27 18.52 -0.17
C ALA A 565 -4.37 18.32 1.35
N LEU A 566 -3.43 17.57 1.96
CA LEU A 566 -3.29 17.49 3.42
C LEU A 566 -2.93 18.86 4.00
N ALA A 567 -1.95 19.54 3.41
CA ALA A 567 -1.50 20.85 3.84
C ALA A 567 -2.62 21.91 3.76
N GLU A 568 -3.41 21.93 2.68
CA GLU A 568 -4.60 22.79 2.57
C GLU A 568 -5.60 22.50 3.70
N LYS A 569 -6.00 21.22 3.87
CA LYS A 569 -6.99 20.81 4.89
C LYS A 569 -6.53 21.13 6.31
N HIS A 570 -5.23 20.98 6.59
CA HIS A 570 -4.62 21.34 7.88
C HIS A 570 -4.66 22.84 8.16
N LEU A 571 -4.29 23.67 7.19
CA LEU A 571 -4.29 25.12 7.35
C LEU A 571 -5.71 25.69 7.39
N ALA A 572 -6.63 25.14 6.60
CA ALA A 572 -8.05 25.46 6.67
C ALA A 572 -8.61 25.19 8.08
N ALA A 573 -8.30 24.03 8.67
CA ALA A 573 -8.75 23.66 10.02
C ALA A 573 -8.19 24.56 11.13
N ARG A 574 -6.93 24.98 11.01
CA ARG A 574 -6.27 25.84 12.01
C ARG A 574 -6.65 27.31 11.90
N PHE A 575 -6.77 27.84 10.69
CA PHE A 575 -6.79 29.28 10.44
C PHE A 575 -8.11 29.82 9.87
N ASN A 576 -8.98 29.02 9.24
CA ASN A 576 -10.31 29.53 8.88
C ASN A 576 -11.14 29.80 10.14
N LYS A 577 -11.99 30.82 10.10
CA LYS A 577 -12.89 31.21 11.19
C LYS A 577 -14.33 31.23 10.64
N PRO A 578 -15.37 31.09 11.49
CA PRO A 578 -16.77 31.02 11.03
C PRO A 578 -17.28 32.24 10.22
N ASP A 579 -16.55 33.35 10.23
CA ASP A 579 -16.85 34.55 9.45
C ASP A 579 -15.75 34.97 8.45
N ASN A 580 -14.64 34.22 8.33
CA ASN A 580 -13.60 34.49 7.35
C ASN A 580 -12.83 33.22 6.96
N GLU A 581 -12.97 32.83 5.69
CA GLU A 581 -12.30 31.69 5.07
C GLU A 581 -11.15 32.21 4.19
N ILE A 582 -9.92 31.89 4.61
CA ILE A 582 -8.67 32.39 4.01
C ILE A 582 -7.77 31.28 3.46
N VAL A 583 -8.03 30.02 3.81
CA VAL A 583 -7.50 28.82 3.13
C VAL A 583 -8.69 28.07 2.55
N ASP A 584 -8.86 28.20 1.25
CA ASP A 584 -9.79 27.40 0.44
C ASP A 584 -9.18 27.18 -0.94
N HIS A 585 -8.56 26.03 -1.19
CA HIS A 585 -8.11 25.69 -2.53
C HIS A 585 -8.12 24.18 -2.85
N TYR A 586 -8.25 23.90 -4.14
CA TYR A 586 -8.25 22.55 -4.68
C TYR A 586 -6.84 22.12 -5.06
N THR A 587 -6.59 20.81 -4.99
CA THR A 587 -5.41 20.18 -5.59
C THR A 587 -5.88 19.24 -6.70
N TYR A 588 -5.44 19.51 -7.92
CA TYR A 588 -5.73 18.68 -9.08
C TYR A 588 -4.47 17.90 -9.51
N SER A 589 -4.63 16.67 -9.99
CA SER A 589 -3.51 15.92 -10.57
C SER A 589 -3.93 15.13 -11.81
N ILE A 590 -3.05 15.08 -12.83
CA ILE A 590 -3.21 14.18 -13.98
C ILE A 590 -2.27 12.98 -13.80
N ILE A 591 -2.85 11.79 -13.76
CA ILE A 591 -2.21 10.48 -13.71
C ILE A 591 -2.54 9.69 -14.98
N GLY A 592 -1.69 8.73 -15.34
CA GLY A 592 -1.94 7.73 -16.39
C GLY A 592 -1.63 6.33 -15.86
N ASP A 593 -1.76 5.30 -16.68
CA ASP A 593 -1.66 3.88 -16.29
C ASP A 593 -0.36 3.56 -15.53
N GLY A 594 0.78 4.09 -16.00
CA GLY A 594 2.07 3.91 -15.34
C GLY A 594 2.16 4.50 -13.92
N CYS A 595 1.32 5.49 -13.56
CA CYS A 595 1.16 5.90 -12.17
C CYS A 595 0.25 4.96 -11.38
N GLN A 596 -0.77 4.38 -12.01
CA GLN A 596 -1.73 3.48 -11.35
C GLN A 596 -1.13 2.12 -10.98
N MET A 597 -0.10 1.67 -11.72
CA MET A 597 0.68 0.45 -11.45
C MET A 597 1.65 0.60 -10.26
N GLU A 598 2.08 1.81 -9.93
CA GLU A 598 3.12 2.06 -8.92
C GLU A 598 2.58 1.92 -7.48
N GLY A 599 3.28 1.15 -6.64
CA GLY A 599 2.85 0.83 -5.28
C GLY A 599 2.61 2.07 -4.40
N ILE A 600 3.46 3.10 -4.57
CA ILE A 600 3.33 4.39 -3.90
C ILE A 600 1.96 5.06 -4.12
N THR A 601 1.36 4.91 -5.31
CA THR A 601 0.04 5.45 -5.63
C THR A 601 -1.03 4.77 -4.79
N ASN A 602 -0.92 3.46 -4.60
CA ASN A 602 -1.86 2.73 -3.74
C ASN A 602 -1.69 3.08 -2.26
N GLU A 603 -0.44 3.27 -1.80
CA GLU A 603 -0.15 3.78 -0.45
C GLU A 603 -0.83 5.13 -0.17
N VAL A 604 -0.61 6.12 -1.03
CA VAL A 604 -1.10 7.49 -0.80
C VAL A 604 -2.58 7.65 -1.09
N CYS A 605 -3.15 6.95 -2.07
CA CYS A 605 -4.59 6.96 -2.29
C CYS A 605 -5.33 6.29 -1.13
N SER A 606 -4.75 5.26 -0.50
CA SER A 606 -5.29 4.67 0.74
C SER A 606 -5.32 5.67 1.89
N LEU A 607 -4.28 6.52 2.03
CA LEU A 607 -4.27 7.59 3.03
C LEU A 607 -5.23 8.74 2.70
N ALA A 608 -5.30 9.17 1.44
CA ALA A 608 -6.17 10.27 1.01
C ALA A 608 -7.66 9.99 1.23
N GLY A 609 -8.09 8.75 0.99
CA GLY A 609 -9.46 8.30 1.28
C GLY A 609 -9.71 8.19 2.79
N HIS A 610 -8.79 7.58 3.54
CA HIS A 610 -8.86 7.53 5.01
C HIS A 610 -8.97 8.91 5.67
N TRP A 611 -8.24 9.91 5.16
CA TRP A 611 -8.27 11.29 5.65
C TRP A 611 -9.41 12.15 5.07
N GLY A 612 -10.20 11.63 4.12
CA GLY A 612 -11.32 12.35 3.49
C GLY A 612 -10.89 13.65 2.81
N LEU A 613 -9.88 13.60 1.95
CA LEU A 613 -9.33 14.79 1.27
C LEU A 613 -10.22 15.27 0.11
N GLY A 614 -11.44 15.76 0.41
CA GLY A 614 -12.44 16.16 -0.60
C GLY A 614 -12.04 17.25 -1.60
N LYS A 615 -10.97 18.00 -1.35
CA LYS A 615 -10.42 18.99 -2.31
C LYS A 615 -9.32 18.43 -3.23
N LEU A 616 -9.02 17.12 -3.13
CA LEU A 616 -8.13 16.41 -4.05
C LEU A 616 -8.94 15.77 -5.18
N ILE A 617 -8.66 16.16 -6.42
CA ILE A 617 -9.32 15.62 -7.62
C ILE A 617 -8.26 15.11 -8.60
N ALA A 618 -8.22 13.80 -8.79
CA ALA A 618 -7.32 13.13 -9.73
C ALA A 618 -8.04 12.85 -11.05
N PHE A 619 -7.43 13.21 -12.18
CA PHE A 619 -7.83 12.83 -13.52
C PHE A 619 -6.95 11.68 -13.99
N TYR A 620 -7.54 10.54 -14.31
CA TYR A 620 -6.84 9.39 -14.88
C TYR A 620 -7.06 9.35 -16.39
N ASP A 621 -5.99 9.59 -17.13
CA ASP A 621 -5.89 9.34 -18.58
C ASP A 621 -5.92 7.82 -18.84
N ASP A 622 -7.11 7.30 -19.05
CA ASP A 622 -7.44 5.89 -19.27
C ASP A 622 -7.35 5.62 -20.78
N ASN A 623 -6.12 5.54 -21.29
CA ASN A 623 -5.84 5.48 -22.74
C ASN A 623 -5.43 4.06 -23.23
N HIS A 624 -5.36 3.09 -22.31
CA HIS A 624 -4.98 1.70 -22.51
C HIS A 624 -3.58 1.44 -23.12
N ILE A 625 -2.66 2.42 -23.12
CA ILE A 625 -1.33 2.29 -23.72
C ILE A 625 -0.21 2.63 -22.74
N SER A 626 0.64 1.63 -22.50
CA SER A 626 1.93 1.75 -21.80
C SER A 626 3.09 1.97 -22.79
N ILE A 627 4.34 2.00 -22.29
CA ILE A 627 5.55 2.07 -23.14
C ILE A 627 5.71 0.79 -24.00
N ASP A 628 5.40 -0.38 -23.45
CA ASP A 628 5.68 -1.68 -24.10
C ASP A 628 4.52 -2.17 -25.00
N GLY A 629 3.35 -1.52 -24.92
CA GLY A 629 2.17 -1.91 -25.69
C GLY A 629 0.86 -1.58 -24.97
N ASP A 630 -0.20 -2.29 -25.37
CA ASP A 630 -1.51 -2.23 -24.69
C ASP A 630 -1.37 -2.66 -23.22
N THR A 631 -2.07 -1.96 -22.34
CA THR A 631 -2.18 -2.28 -20.91
C THR A 631 -2.56 -3.72 -20.61
N GLU A 632 -3.30 -4.42 -21.50
CA GLU A 632 -3.72 -5.81 -21.26
C GLU A 632 -2.57 -6.79 -20.99
N ILE A 633 -1.34 -6.45 -21.43
CA ILE A 633 -0.13 -7.26 -21.24
C ILE A 633 0.30 -7.40 -19.77
N ALA A 634 -0.04 -6.43 -18.92
CA ALA A 634 0.47 -6.34 -17.54
C ALA A 634 -0.48 -5.69 -16.52
N PHE A 635 -1.53 -5.00 -16.96
CA PHE A 635 -2.41 -4.19 -16.10
C PHE A 635 -3.88 -4.36 -16.51
N THR A 636 -4.55 -5.32 -15.87
CA THR A 636 -5.95 -5.71 -16.15
C THR A 636 -6.84 -5.67 -14.90
N GLU A 637 -6.40 -4.96 -13.85
CA GLU A 637 -7.20 -4.73 -12.65
C GLU A 637 -8.35 -3.74 -12.89
N ASN A 638 -9.31 -3.71 -11.96
CA ASN A 638 -10.38 -2.73 -11.98
C ASN A 638 -10.03 -1.52 -11.09
N VAL A 639 -9.41 -0.50 -11.68
CA VAL A 639 -9.00 0.74 -11.01
C VAL A 639 -10.19 1.39 -10.27
N ASP A 640 -11.37 1.44 -10.91
CA ASP A 640 -12.58 2.03 -10.33
C ASP A 640 -12.93 1.37 -8.99
N LYS A 641 -12.98 0.03 -8.97
CA LYS A 641 -13.28 -0.76 -7.76
C LYS A 641 -12.17 -0.66 -6.71
N ARG A 642 -10.90 -0.52 -7.12
CA ARG A 642 -9.79 -0.26 -6.19
C ARG A 642 -9.96 1.10 -5.50
N PHE A 643 -10.21 2.17 -6.25
CA PHE A 643 -10.38 3.51 -5.68
C PHE A 643 -11.64 3.63 -4.81
N GLU A 644 -12.77 3.03 -5.22
CA GLU A 644 -13.95 2.89 -4.36
C GLU A 644 -13.60 2.21 -3.01
N ALA A 645 -12.85 1.10 -3.04
CA ALA A 645 -12.43 0.37 -1.85
C ALA A 645 -11.40 1.13 -0.99
N LEU A 646 -10.65 2.07 -1.57
CA LEU A 646 -9.80 3.02 -0.84
C LEU A 646 -10.59 4.20 -0.25
N GLY A 647 -11.91 4.29 -0.48
CA GLY A 647 -12.77 5.34 0.06
C GLY A 647 -12.91 6.59 -0.81
N TRP A 648 -12.48 6.54 -2.08
CA TRP A 648 -12.62 7.65 -3.03
C TRP A 648 -14.03 7.70 -3.63
N HIS A 649 -14.43 8.88 -4.12
CA HIS A 649 -15.48 8.98 -5.14
C HIS A 649 -14.89 8.66 -6.51
N VAL A 650 -15.67 8.02 -7.39
CA VAL A 650 -15.19 7.62 -8.73
C VAL A 650 -16.22 7.99 -9.80
N ILE A 651 -15.76 8.73 -10.80
CA ILE A 651 -16.55 9.18 -11.96
C ILE A 651 -15.87 8.68 -13.22
N TRP A 652 -16.64 8.23 -14.23
CA TRP A 652 -16.11 7.77 -15.50
C TRP A 652 -16.66 8.58 -16.68
N VAL A 653 -15.82 9.46 -17.23
CA VAL A 653 -16.03 10.14 -18.52
C VAL A 653 -15.58 9.18 -19.62
N LYS A 654 -16.51 8.79 -20.50
CA LYS A 654 -16.26 7.73 -21.51
C LYS A 654 -15.71 8.27 -22.82
N ASN A 655 -15.77 9.59 -23.02
CA ASN A 655 -15.27 10.26 -24.20
C ASN A 655 -14.41 11.47 -23.82
N GLY A 656 -13.18 11.22 -23.37
CA GLY A 656 -12.22 12.28 -23.07
C GLY A 656 -11.73 13.06 -24.30
N ASN A 657 -11.89 12.51 -25.51
CA ASN A 657 -11.32 13.09 -26.74
C ASN A 657 -12.00 14.40 -27.19
N ASN A 658 -13.33 14.50 -27.01
CA ASN A 658 -14.12 15.71 -27.28
C ASN A 658 -15.42 15.84 -26.44
N GLY A 659 -15.61 15.00 -25.40
CA GLY A 659 -16.74 15.09 -24.47
C GLY A 659 -16.59 16.23 -23.45
N TYR A 660 -16.38 17.47 -23.91
CA TYR A 660 -16.09 18.63 -23.06
C TYR A 660 -17.13 18.82 -21.94
N ASP A 661 -18.41 18.61 -22.23
CA ASP A 661 -19.49 18.75 -21.24
C ASP A 661 -19.57 17.57 -20.26
N GLU A 662 -19.12 16.37 -20.64
CA GLU A 662 -18.94 15.24 -19.70
C GLU A 662 -17.84 15.58 -18.69
N ILE A 663 -16.72 16.16 -19.16
CA ILE A 663 -15.61 16.62 -18.31
C ILE A 663 -16.09 17.74 -17.37
N ARG A 664 -16.78 18.77 -17.89
CA ARG A 664 -17.39 19.84 -17.07
C ARG A 664 -18.42 19.31 -16.07
N ALA A 665 -19.16 18.26 -16.39
CA ALA A 665 -20.09 17.61 -15.45
C ALA A 665 -19.34 16.86 -14.35
N ALA A 666 -18.38 16.01 -14.71
CA ALA A 666 -17.57 15.24 -13.77
C ALA A 666 -16.82 16.13 -12.76
N ILE A 667 -16.25 17.25 -13.22
CA ILE A 667 -15.57 18.21 -12.34
C ILE A 667 -16.56 18.88 -11.36
N ARG A 668 -17.76 19.26 -11.82
CA ARG A 668 -18.78 19.85 -10.94
C ARG A 668 -19.30 18.87 -9.90
N GLU A 669 -19.43 17.60 -10.27
CA GLU A 669 -19.80 16.52 -9.34
C GLU A 669 -18.67 16.25 -8.34
N ALA A 670 -17.42 16.15 -8.80
CA ALA A 670 -16.24 15.98 -7.94
C ALA A 670 -16.12 17.10 -6.87
N LYS A 671 -16.32 18.36 -7.28
CA LYS A 671 -16.30 19.52 -6.35
C LYS A 671 -17.54 19.61 -5.45
N ALA A 672 -18.57 18.78 -5.66
CA ALA A 672 -19.73 18.66 -4.78
C ALA A 672 -19.56 17.56 -3.71
N VAL A 673 -18.64 16.60 -3.91
CA VAL A 673 -18.32 15.55 -2.93
C VAL A 673 -17.16 15.99 -2.05
N THR A 674 -17.48 16.61 -0.91
CA THR A 674 -16.49 17.25 -0.03
C THR A 674 -15.93 16.35 1.08
N ASP A 675 -16.48 15.14 1.27
CA ASP A 675 -16.04 14.16 2.27
C ASP A 675 -14.98 13.18 1.75
N LYS A 676 -14.79 13.07 0.43
CA LYS A 676 -13.91 12.08 -0.22
C LYS A 676 -13.09 12.68 -1.37
N PRO A 677 -11.81 12.33 -1.52
CA PRO A 677 -11.08 12.63 -2.76
C PRO A 677 -11.76 11.96 -3.96
N THR A 678 -11.72 12.60 -5.13
CA THR A 678 -12.40 12.09 -6.34
C THR A 678 -11.42 11.65 -7.42
N LEU A 679 -11.62 10.46 -7.98
CA LEU A 679 -10.98 10.00 -9.20
C LEU A 679 -11.96 10.18 -10.37
N ILE A 680 -11.61 11.04 -11.31
CA ILE A 680 -12.28 11.13 -12.61
C ILE A 680 -11.46 10.30 -13.60
N LYS A 681 -11.93 9.10 -13.92
CA LYS A 681 -11.40 8.32 -15.04
C LYS A 681 -11.90 8.93 -16.35
N VAL A 682 -10.98 9.27 -17.24
CA VAL A 682 -11.25 9.92 -18.52
C VAL A 682 -10.67 9.04 -19.61
N THR A 683 -11.52 8.27 -20.31
CA THR A 683 -11.04 7.41 -21.39
C THR A 683 -10.67 8.27 -22.60
N THR A 684 -9.40 8.28 -22.99
CA THR A 684 -8.89 9.05 -24.15
C THR A 684 -8.33 8.12 -25.23
N THR A 685 -7.85 8.71 -26.32
CA THR A 685 -6.99 8.00 -27.28
C THR A 685 -5.61 8.65 -27.28
N ILE A 686 -4.59 7.91 -26.86
CA ILE A 686 -3.21 8.42 -26.88
C ILE A 686 -2.82 8.82 -28.31
N GLY A 687 -2.21 10.00 -28.48
CA GLY A 687 -1.87 10.51 -29.81
C GLY A 687 -3.06 10.97 -30.67
N TYR A 688 -4.22 11.26 -30.07
CA TYR A 688 -5.45 11.65 -30.77
C TYR A 688 -5.20 12.66 -31.90
N GLY A 689 -5.63 12.30 -33.11
CA GLY A 689 -5.48 13.10 -34.33
C GLY A 689 -4.34 12.67 -35.25
N SER A 690 -3.36 11.90 -34.77
CA SER A 690 -2.35 11.27 -35.65
C SER A 690 -2.98 10.08 -36.40
N PRO A 691 -3.12 10.13 -37.74
CA PRO A 691 -3.81 9.09 -38.49
C PRO A 691 -3.09 7.73 -38.49
N ASN A 692 -1.76 7.69 -38.27
CA ASN A 692 -0.97 6.45 -38.35
C ASN A 692 -0.32 6.02 -37.02
N LYS A 693 -0.32 6.84 -35.96
CA LYS A 693 0.26 6.49 -34.65
C LYS A 693 -0.71 6.55 -33.46
N ALA A 694 -1.90 7.18 -33.59
CA ALA A 694 -2.88 7.20 -32.51
C ALA A 694 -3.25 5.78 -32.04
N ASN A 695 -3.59 5.64 -30.76
CA ASN A 695 -3.92 4.35 -30.13
C ASN A 695 -2.80 3.30 -30.24
N SER A 696 -1.53 3.73 -30.18
CA SER A 696 -0.37 2.82 -30.18
C SER A 696 0.77 3.34 -29.31
N TYR A 697 1.57 2.43 -28.75
CA TYR A 697 2.78 2.76 -27.99
C TYR A 697 3.81 3.60 -28.80
N SER A 698 3.76 3.54 -30.14
CA SER A 698 4.67 4.29 -31.02
C SER A 698 4.52 5.82 -30.94
N VAL A 699 3.46 6.32 -30.31
CA VAL A 699 3.21 7.75 -30.06
C VAL A 699 3.56 8.17 -28.63
N HIS A 700 3.93 7.24 -27.74
CA HIS A 700 4.19 7.51 -26.34
C HIS A 700 5.43 8.40 -26.14
N GLY A 701 6.62 7.93 -26.53
CA GLY A 701 7.92 8.53 -26.17
C GLY A 701 8.86 8.88 -27.31
N ALA A 702 8.32 9.07 -28.52
CA ALA A 702 9.09 9.51 -29.68
C ALA A 702 8.33 10.61 -30.44
N ALA A 703 9.06 11.45 -31.16
CA ALA A 703 8.47 12.44 -32.05
C ALA A 703 7.60 11.79 -33.14
N LEU A 704 6.60 12.53 -33.63
CA LEU A 704 5.74 12.03 -34.71
C LEU A 704 6.56 11.80 -35.99
N GLY A 705 7.51 12.69 -36.28
CA GLY A 705 8.23 12.78 -37.55
C GLY A 705 7.46 13.66 -38.52
N GLU A 706 8.15 14.60 -39.18
CA GLU A 706 7.61 15.64 -40.08
C GLU A 706 6.39 15.21 -40.94
N LYS A 707 6.44 14.05 -41.61
CA LYS A 707 5.31 13.54 -42.43
C LYS A 707 4.05 13.23 -41.63
N GLU A 708 4.21 12.70 -40.42
CA GLU A 708 3.09 12.40 -39.53
C GLU A 708 2.59 13.67 -38.83
N VAL A 709 3.45 14.67 -38.59
CA VAL A 709 3.02 16.01 -38.16
C VAL A 709 2.14 16.66 -39.23
N GLU A 710 2.57 16.62 -40.51
CA GLU A 710 1.78 17.10 -41.65
C GLU A 710 0.44 16.35 -41.77
N ALA A 711 0.46 15.01 -41.68
CA ALA A 711 -0.75 14.20 -41.71
C ALA A 711 -1.70 14.50 -40.53
N THR A 712 -1.17 14.75 -39.33
CA THR A 712 -1.92 15.14 -38.13
C THR A 712 -2.55 16.53 -38.31
N ARG A 713 -1.81 17.51 -38.86
CA ARG A 713 -2.34 18.86 -39.17
C ARG A 713 -3.49 18.78 -40.18
N ASN A 714 -3.32 18.00 -41.25
CA ASN A 714 -4.37 17.79 -42.24
C ASN A 714 -5.61 17.09 -41.66
N ASN A 715 -5.42 16.07 -40.82
CA ASN A 715 -6.52 15.33 -40.20
C ASN A 715 -7.32 16.15 -39.17
N LEU A 716 -6.64 17.02 -38.40
CA LEU A 716 -7.28 17.93 -37.43
C LEU A 716 -7.68 19.30 -38.03
N GLY A 717 -7.54 19.49 -39.34
CA GLY A 717 -7.92 20.74 -40.03
C GLY A 717 -7.14 21.97 -39.54
N TRP A 718 -5.84 21.83 -39.27
CA TRP A 718 -5.00 22.83 -38.63
C TRP A 718 -4.02 23.51 -39.61
N PRO A 719 -4.38 24.66 -40.20
CA PRO A 719 -3.61 25.31 -41.27
C PRO A 719 -2.50 26.25 -40.76
N TYR A 720 -2.26 26.30 -39.46
CA TYR A 720 -1.30 27.22 -38.84
C TYR A 720 0.13 26.68 -38.95
N GLU A 721 1.11 27.56 -38.84
CA GLU A 721 2.54 27.22 -38.85
C GLU A 721 2.99 26.56 -37.53
N PRO A 722 4.21 26.00 -37.44
CA PRO A 722 4.76 25.50 -36.19
C PRO A 722 4.87 26.59 -35.11
N PHE A 723 4.55 26.25 -33.86
CA PHE A 723 4.47 27.15 -32.69
C PHE A 723 3.44 28.30 -32.78
N GLN A 724 2.67 28.41 -33.87
CA GLN A 724 1.72 29.51 -34.04
C GLN A 724 0.47 29.34 -33.17
N VAL A 725 0.31 30.20 -32.16
CA VAL A 725 -0.95 30.38 -31.43
C VAL A 725 -1.89 31.28 -32.24
N PRO A 726 -3.14 30.85 -32.55
CA PRO A 726 -4.12 31.71 -33.22
C PRO A 726 -4.55 32.90 -32.34
N GLU A 727 -4.72 34.08 -32.94
CA GLU A 727 -4.96 35.33 -32.17
C GLU A 727 -6.30 35.34 -31.41
N ASP A 728 -7.31 34.61 -31.88
CA ASP A 728 -8.58 34.40 -31.16
C ASP A 728 -8.42 33.49 -29.93
N VAL A 729 -7.65 32.39 -30.03
CA VAL A 729 -7.27 31.57 -28.88
C VAL A 729 -6.45 32.37 -27.88
N LYS A 730 -5.45 33.12 -28.36
CA LYS A 730 -4.60 34.00 -27.54
C LYS A 730 -5.42 35.09 -26.85
N SER A 731 -6.37 35.72 -27.55
CA SER A 731 -7.29 36.70 -26.98
C SER A 731 -8.17 36.06 -25.89
N HIS A 732 -8.72 34.87 -26.15
CA HIS A 732 -9.54 34.11 -25.20
C HIS A 732 -8.78 33.81 -23.89
N TRP A 733 -7.57 33.25 -23.98
CA TRP A 733 -6.75 32.96 -22.81
C TRP A 733 -6.18 34.22 -22.12
N SER A 734 -6.00 35.34 -22.83
CA SER A 734 -5.42 36.56 -22.25
C SER A 734 -6.20 37.12 -21.05
N ARG A 735 -7.48 36.76 -20.90
CA ARG A 735 -8.36 37.14 -19.78
C ARG A 735 -7.87 36.65 -18.41
N HIS A 736 -7.11 35.54 -18.37
CA HIS A 736 -6.57 34.96 -17.13
C HIS A 736 -5.62 35.89 -16.39
N THR A 737 -4.95 36.82 -17.09
CA THR A 737 -4.08 37.83 -16.46
C THR A 737 -4.89 38.83 -15.60
N PRO A 738 -5.88 39.57 -16.13
CA PRO A 738 -6.72 40.44 -15.30
C PRO A 738 -7.65 39.66 -14.35
N GLU A 739 -8.21 38.52 -14.75
CA GLU A 739 -9.12 37.73 -13.88
C GLU A 739 -8.37 37.14 -12.68
N GLY A 740 -7.19 36.53 -12.89
CA GLY A 740 -6.34 36.03 -11.81
C GLY A 740 -5.85 37.13 -10.85
N ALA A 741 -5.56 38.33 -11.38
CA ALA A 741 -5.23 39.49 -10.55
C ALA A 741 -6.41 39.98 -9.68
N VAL A 742 -7.67 39.84 -10.15
CA VAL A 742 -8.86 40.12 -9.34
C VAL A 742 -9.06 39.05 -8.25
N LEU A 743 -8.93 37.76 -8.60
CA LEU A 743 -9.04 36.66 -7.63
C LEU A 743 -8.04 36.80 -6.47
N GLU A 744 -6.79 37.15 -6.78
CA GLU A 744 -5.78 37.40 -5.76
C GLU A 744 -6.02 38.71 -4.99
N ALA A 745 -6.50 39.78 -5.63
CA ALA A 745 -6.84 41.03 -4.95
C ALA A 745 -7.98 40.85 -3.93
N ASP A 746 -9.02 40.08 -4.29
CA ASP A 746 -10.11 39.72 -3.39
C ASP A 746 -9.62 38.84 -2.21
N TRP A 747 -8.71 37.89 -2.46
CA TRP A 747 -8.09 37.11 -1.39
C TRP A 747 -7.25 37.99 -0.46
N ASN A 748 -6.42 38.90 -0.99
CA ASN A 748 -5.65 39.85 -0.20
C ASN A 748 -6.54 40.79 0.63
N ALA A 749 -7.71 41.20 0.11
CA ALA A 749 -8.68 41.98 0.87
C ALA A 749 -9.31 41.17 2.03
N LYS A 750 -9.66 39.89 1.81
CA LYS A 750 -10.11 38.97 2.88
C LYS A 750 -9.02 38.77 3.94
N PHE A 751 -7.76 38.62 3.51
CA PHE A 751 -6.62 38.40 4.40
C PHE A 751 -6.26 39.64 5.23
N ALA A 752 -6.34 40.85 4.66
CA ALA A 752 -6.19 42.09 5.42
C ALA A 752 -7.34 42.29 6.45
N ALA A 753 -8.56 41.83 6.13
CA ALA A 753 -9.66 41.80 7.09
C ALA A 753 -9.49 40.71 8.16
N TYR A 754 -8.86 39.58 7.82
CA TYR A 754 -8.48 38.51 8.74
C TYR A 754 -7.45 39.01 9.76
N GLU A 755 -6.31 39.54 9.29
CA GLU A 755 -5.23 40.07 10.12
C GLU A 755 -5.71 41.13 11.12
N LYS A 756 -6.60 42.03 10.69
CA LYS A 756 -7.17 43.06 11.56
C LYS A 756 -8.04 42.50 12.71
N LYS A 757 -8.56 41.27 12.58
CA LYS A 757 -9.47 40.64 13.55
C LYS A 757 -8.82 39.51 14.35
N TYR A 758 -7.87 38.80 13.75
CA TYR A 758 -7.19 37.61 14.26
C TYR A 758 -5.66 37.80 14.15
N PRO A 759 -5.07 38.80 14.82
CA PRO A 759 -3.70 39.23 14.56
C PRO A 759 -2.66 38.17 14.92
N GLU A 760 -2.85 37.44 16.04
CA GLU A 760 -1.94 36.39 16.49
C GLU A 760 -1.95 35.21 15.51
N GLU A 761 -3.13 34.75 15.09
CA GLU A 761 -3.25 33.67 14.11
C GLU A 761 -2.85 34.11 12.68
N ALA A 762 -2.88 35.41 12.38
CA ALA A 762 -2.39 35.96 11.12
C ALA A 762 -0.87 36.09 11.09
N GLU A 763 -0.23 36.45 12.21
CA GLU A 763 1.23 36.41 12.36
C GLU A 763 1.73 34.96 12.25
N GLU A 764 1.05 34.01 12.90
CA GLU A 764 1.36 32.59 12.78
C GLU A 764 1.25 32.09 11.31
N LEU A 765 0.14 32.40 10.64
CA LEU A 765 -0.05 32.02 9.24
C LEU A 765 0.93 32.75 8.29
N LYS A 766 1.31 34.00 8.58
CA LYS A 766 2.34 34.72 7.81
C LYS A 766 3.69 34.03 7.87
N SER A 767 4.11 33.53 9.05
CA SER A 767 5.35 32.73 9.19
C SER A 767 5.31 31.48 8.29
N ILE A 768 4.16 30.81 8.17
CA ILE A 768 3.99 29.65 7.28
C ILE A 768 4.01 30.06 5.78
N ILE A 769 3.46 31.23 5.44
CA ILE A 769 3.42 31.76 4.06
C ILE A 769 4.80 32.29 3.60
N SER A 770 5.56 32.98 4.46
CA SER A 770 6.84 33.60 4.10
C SER A 770 8.04 32.67 4.27
N GLY A 771 7.97 31.70 5.18
CA GLY A 771 9.11 30.89 5.59
C GLY A 771 9.95 31.50 6.71
N GLU A 772 9.58 32.68 7.22
CA GLU A 772 10.28 33.35 8.31
C GLU A 772 10.03 32.63 9.64
N LEU A 773 11.09 32.10 10.25
CA LEU A 773 11.01 31.38 11.52
C LEU A 773 10.84 32.37 12.70
N PRO A 774 9.98 32.07 13.71
CA PRO A 774 9.77 32.95 14.86
C PRO A 774 11.06 33.27 15.62
N ALA A 775 11.29 34.55 15.93
CA ALA A 775 12.56 35.02 16.48
C ALA A 775 12.92 34.33 17.81
N GLY A 776 14.04 33.59 17.85
CA GLY A 776 14.51 32.90 19.03
C GLY A 776 14.05 31.45 19.18
N TRP A 777 13.40 30.86 18.16
CA TRP A 777 12.97 29.45 18.15
C TRP A 777 14.11 28.47 18.51
N GLU A 778 15.35 28.81 18.16
CA GLU A 778 16.54 27.97 18.38
C GLU A 778 16.84 27.75 19.87
N LYS A 779 16.39 28.67 20.73
CA LYS A 779 16.57 28.61 22.20
C LYS A 779 15.62 27.63 22.89
N ALA A 780 14.66 27.08 22.17
CA ALA A 780 13.79 26.01 22.68
C ALA A 780 14.49 24.64 22.65
N LEU A 781 15.53 24.46 21.82
CA LEU A 781 16.24 23.19 21.68
C LEU A 781 16.92 22.80 23.01
N PRO A 782 16.80 21.54 23.47
CA PRO A 782 17.45 21.08 24.69
C PRO A 782 18.98 21.18 24.62
N THR A 783 19.61 21.39 25.78
CA THR A 783 21.07 21.34 25.97
C THR A 783 21.42 20.37 27.10
N TYR A 784 22.60 19.76 27.01
CA TYR A 784 23.02 18.66 27.88
C TYR A 784 24.48 18.86 28.33
N THR A 785 24.83 18.29 29.48
CA THR A 785 26.19 18.29 30.03
C THR A 785 26.68 16.85 30.26
N PRO A 786 27.99 16.59 30.43
CA PRO A 786 28.51 15.24 30.70
C PRO A 786 27.95 14.58 31.98
N GLU A 787 27.43 15.38 32.93
CA GLU A 787 26.75 14.91 34.15
C GLU A 787 25.26 14.58 33.93
N SER A 788 24.71 14.96 32.77
CA SER A 788 23.32 14.67 32.40
C SER A 788 23.17 13.18 32.04
N PRO A 789 22.04 12.52 32.39
CA PRO A 789 21.90 11.08 32.23
C PRO A 789 21.95 10.64 30.77
N GLY A 790 22.73 9.59 30.49
CA GLY A 790 22.85 9.01 29.16
C GLY A 790 21.51 8.46 28.63
N ASP A 791 21.22 8.72 27.35
CA ASP A 791 19.98 8.33 26.70
C ASP A 791 20.16 8.04 25.19
N ALA A 792 19.17 7.44 24.54
CA ALA A 792 19.23 7.14 23.11
C ALA A 792 18.97 8.39 22.26
N THR A 793 19.67 8.58 21.13
CA THR A 793 19.50 9.81 20.32
C THR A 793 18.12 9.93 19.69
N ARG A 794 17.35 8.84 19.56
CA ARG A 794 15.90 8.89 19.27
C ARG A 794 15.05 9.55 20.38
N ASN A 795 15.37 9.32 21.67
CA ASN A 795 14.67 9.96 22.79
C ASN A 795 15.06 11.44 22.90
N LEU A 796 16.33 11.75 22.62
CA LEU A 796 16.86 13.12 22.58
C LEU A 796 16.28 13.89 21.38
N SER A 797 16.04 13.20 20.27
CA SER A 797 15.26 13.67 19.12
C SER A 797 13.81 13.95 19.48
N GLN A 798 13.12 13.09 20.25
CA GLN A 798 11.76 13.36 20.72
C GLN A 798 11.65 14.68 21.51
N GLN A 799 12.65 14.96 22.35
CA GLN A 799 12.73 16.21 23.11
C GLN A 799 12.92 17.42 22.18
N CYS A 800 13.75 17.29 21.13
CA CYS A 800 13.90 18.31 20.09
C CYS A 800 12.59 18.54 19.31
N LEU A 801 11.91 17.48 18.86
CA LEU A 801 10.62 17.55 18.17
C LEU A 801 9.56 18.27 19.01
N ASN A 802 9.48 17.94 20.31
CA ASN A 802 8.51 18.54 21.24
C ASN A 802 8.87 19.95 21.71
N ALA A 803 10.13 20.37 21.57
CA ALA A 803 10.52 21.77 21.69
C ALA A 803 10.12 22.55 20.42
N LEU A 804 10.54 22.07 19.25
CA LEU A 804 10.28 22.71 17.95
C LEU A 804 8.78 22.88 17.68
N ALA A 805 7.95 21.89 18.01
CA ALA A 805 6.50 21.99 17.85
C ALA A 805 5.85 23.15 18.64
N LYS A 806 6.48 23.62 19.73
CA LYS A 806 6.00 24.75 20.54
C LYS A 806 6.49 26.11 20.03
N SER A 807 7.55 26.14 19.23
CA SER A 807 8.24 27.37 18.78
C SER A 807 8.24 27.58 17.27
N VAL A 808 7.83 26.59 16.48
CA VAL A 808 7.78 26.63 15.02
C VAL A 808 6.38 26.24 14.53
N PRO A 809 5.56 27.20 14.07
CA PRO A 809 4.17 27.03 13.61
C PRO A 809 3.92 25.93 12.57
N GLY A 810 4.74 25.92 11.52
CA GLY A 810 4.63 25.01 10.39
C GLY A 810 5.31 23.66 10.61
N PHE A 811 5.77 23.36 11.83
CA PHE A 811 6.40 22.08 12.14
C PHE A 811 5.33 20.99 12.36
N LEU A 812 5.29 19.96 11.53
CA LEU A 812 4.39 18.82 11.68
C LEU A 812 5.02 17.55 11.12
N GLY A 813 4.48 16.38 11.43
CA GLY A 813 5.05 15.14 10.95
C GLY A 813 4.61 13.92 11.73
N GLY A 814 5.30 12.80 11.54
CA GLY A 814 4.98 11.57 12.25
C GLY A 814 5.79 10.39 11.75
N SER A 815 5.16 9.22 11.65
CA SER A 815 5.88 7.96 11.38
C SER A 815 5.05 6.93 10.62
N ALA A 816 5.75 6.08 9.87
CA ALA A 816 5.21 4.89 9.24
C ALA A 816 4.93 3.79 10.28
N ASP A 817 3.82 3.95 11.02
CA ASP A 817 3.34 3.12 12.15
C ASP A 817 4.27 3.02 13.39
N LEU A 818 5.56 3.32 13.23
CA LEU A 818 6.62 3.16 14.23
C LEU A 818 6.76 4.33 15.21
N ALA A 819 5.71 5.13 15.44
CA ALA A 819 5.79 6.37 16.22
C ALA A 819 6.29 6.19 17.67
N SER A 820 5.94 5.06 18.31
CA SER A 820 6.40 4.66 19.65
C SER A 820 7.77 3.98 19.68
N SER A 821 8.37 3.71 18.52
CA SER A 821 9.70 3.10 18.38
C SER A 821 10.73 4.12 17.90
N ASN A 822 10.31 5.04 17.02
CA ASN A 822 11.07 6.19 16.55
C ASN A 822 11.03 7.38 17.51
N MET A 823 10.08 7.39 18.46
CA MET A 823 9.91 8.44 19.47
C MET A 823 9.48 9.79 18.84
N THR A 824 8.47 9.74 17.97
CA THR A 824 8.15 10.86 17.04
C THR A 824 6.78 11.48 17.21
N LEU A 825 6.15 11.30 18.39
CA LEU A 825 4.90 11.96 18.75
C LEU A 825 5.14 13.37 19.33
N LEU A 826 4.38 14.34 18.85
CA LEU A 826 4.25 15.69 19.40
C LEU A 826 3.17 15.65 20.51
N GLU A 827 3.59 15.63 21.77
CA GLU A 827 2.73 15.53 22.96
C GLU A 827 1.73 16.69 23.07
N ALA A 828 2.09 17.86 22.52
CA ALA A 828 1.29 19.07 22.54
C ALA A 828 0.29 19.20 21.37
N SER A 829 0.05 18.14 20.58
CA SER A 829 -0.86 18.18 19.43
C SER A 829 -1.65 16.89 19.24
N GLY A 830 -2.84 16.98 18.63
CA GLY A 830 -3.64 15.84 18.23
C GLY A 830 -3.10 15.12 16.99
N ASP A 831 -3.73 14.00 16.66
CA ASP A 831 -3.53 13.28 15.40
C ASP A 831 -4.28 13.96 14.26
N PHE A 832 -3.62 14.09 13.10
CA PHE A 832 -4.30 14.49 11.86
C PHE A 832 -5.24 13.38 11.42
N GLN A 833 -6.53 13.69 11.38
CA GLN A 833 -7.61 12.80 10.96
C GLN A 833 -8.68 13.57 10.21
N ASN A 834 -9.60 12.88 9.52
CA ASN A 834 -10.73 13.53 8.84
C ASN A 834 -11.58 14.41 9.81
N ALA A 835 -11.69 13.99 11.08
CA ALA A 835 -12.42 14.70 12.14
C ALA A 835 -11.57 15.68 12.98
N THR A 836 -10.22 15.62 12.89
CA THR A 836 -9.27 16.53 13.59
C THR A 836 -8.12 16.96 12.65
N PRO A 837 -8.42 17.62 11.51
CA PRO A 837 -7.40 18.03 10.54
C PRO A 837 -6.42 19.09 11.07
N GLU A 838 -6.72 19.77 12.17
CA GLU A 838 -5.81 20.68 12.87
C GLU A 838 -4.65 19.97 13.60
N GLY A 839 -4.73 18.64 13.77
CA GLY A 839 -3.68 17.83 14.37
C GLY A 839 -2.35 17.85 13.59
N ARG A 840 -1.23 17.79 14.31
CA ARG A 840 0.13 17.86 13.73
C ARG A 840 0.88 16.51 13.77
N ASN A 841 0.30 15.48 14.41
CA ASN A 841 0.80 14.10 14.37
C ASN A 841 0.22 13.35 13.16
N LEU A 842 1.05 13.06 12.16
CA LEU A 842 0.68 12.35 10.93
C LEU A 842 0.85 10.84 11.10
N ARG A 843 -0.25 10.09 11.00
CA ARG A 843 -0.27 8.62 11.09
C ARG A 843 -0.28 8.01 9.69
N PHE A 844 0.90 7.69 9.16
CA PHE A 844 1.04 7.17 7.78
C PHE A 844 0.73 5.66 7.66
N GLY A 845 0.77 4.90 8.76
CA GLY A 845 0.81 3.43 8.71
C GLY A 845 2.07 2.92 8.00
N VAL A 846 2.17 1.61 7.75
CA VAL A 846 3.35 1.01 7.06
C VAL A 846 3.31 1.37 5.56
N ARG A 847 3.83 2.56 5.24
CA ARG A 847 3.74 3.27 3.94
C ARG A 847 4.92 4.23 3.77
N GLU A 848 6.13 3.73 3.91
CA GLU A 848 7.38 4.52 3.87
C GLU A 848 7.47 5.41 2.61
N HIS A 849 7.18 4.84 1.43
CA HIS A 849 7.38 5.52 0.16
C HIS A 849 6.37 6.66 -0.01
N GLY A 850 5.10 6.39 0.28
CA GLY A 850 4.03 7.37 0.29
C GLY A 850 4.25 8.46 1.33
N MET A 851 4.70 8.10 2.53
CA MET A 851 5.07 9.03 3.61
C MET A 851 6.10 10.07 3.14
N GLY A 852 7.20 9.63 2.52
CA GLY A 852 8.25 10.53 2.04
C GLY A 852 7.73 11.51 0.98
N ALA A 853 6.94 11.03 0.02
CA ALA A 853 6.41 11.85 -1.06
C ALA A 853 5.26 12.79 -0.62
N ILE A 854 4.46 12.39 0.37
CA ILE A 854 3.51 13.29 1.05
C ILE A 854 4.26 14.43 1.74
N CYS A 855 5.36 14.16 2.44
CA CYS A 855 6.18 15.21 3.06
C CYS A 855 6.81 16.17 2.03
N ASN A 856 7.25 15.69 0.86
CA ASN A 856 7.67 16.58 -0.23
C ASN A 856 6.52 17.51 -0.68
N GLY A 857 5.30 16.98 -0.81
CA GLY A 857 4.11 17.77 -1.15
C GLY A 857 3.76 18.83 -0.09
N ILE A 858 3.92 18.51 1.20
CA ILE A 858 3.74 19.47 2.30
C ILE A 858 4.80 20.57 2.27
N ALA A 859 6.07 20.22 2.05
CA ALA A 859 7.17 21.20 1.96
C ALA A 859 6.99 22.17 0.78
N LEU A 860 6.52 21.67 -0.36
CA LEU A 860 6.28 22.47 -1.57
C LEU A 860 4.91 23.19 -1.57
N HIS A 861 4.06 22.98 -0.57
CA HIS A 861 2.82 23.74 -0.43
C HIS A 861 3.08 25.22 -0.09
N SER A 862 3.94 25.46 0.90
CA SER A 862 4.29 26.81 1.41
C SER A 862 5.63 26.76 2.14
N PRO A 863 6.50 27.77 1.97
CA PRO A 863 7.90 27.70 2.41
C PRO A 863 8.09 27.59 3.92
N GLY A 864 7.13 28.00 4.76
CA GLY A 864 7.22 27.88 6.22
C GLY A 864 6.75 26.54 6.81
N PHE A 865 6.28 25.59 5.99
CA PHE A 865 6.09 24.22 6.47
C PHE A 865 7.44 23.52 6.68
N ILE A 866 7.59 22.83 7.81
CA ILE A 866 8.73 21.94 8.10
C ILE A 866 8.17 20.55 8.40
N PRO A 867 7.92 19.73 7.36
CA PRO A 867 7.47 18.36 7.54
C PRO A 867 8.63 17.46 7.99
N TYR A 868 8.37 16.64 9.01
CA TYR A 868 9.23 15.51 9.35
C TYR A 868 8.52 14.17 9.16
N CYS A 869 9.29 13.11 8.89
CA CYS A 869 8.78 11.76 8.78
C CYS A 869 9.79 10.72 9.27
N ALA A 870 9.33 9.53 9.66
CA ALA A 870 10.12 8.58 10.42
C ALA A 870 9.78 7.11 10.15
N THR A 871 10.81 6.31 9.94
CA THR A 871 10.80 4.84 9.99
C THR A 871 12.13 4.35 10.60
N PHE A 872 12.38 3.03 10.65
CA PHE A 872 13.72 2.53 10.94
C PHE A 872 14.66 2.82 9.77
N PHE A 873 15.92 3.15 10.05
CA PHE A 873 16.87 3.61 9.03
C PHE A 873 17.09 2.56 7.93
N VAL A 874 16.97 1.27 8.23
CA VAL A 874 17.00 0.17 7.25
C VAL A 874 15.87 0.22 6.21
N PHE A 875 14.74 0.85 6.54
CA PHE A 875 13.57 0.96 5.67
C PHE A 875 13.58 2.25 4.85
N THR A 876 14.62 3.09 4.94
CA THR A 876 14.77 4.22 3.99
C THR A 876 14.85 3.76 2.54
N ASP A 877 15.26 2.51 2.28
CA ASP A 877 15.31 1.96 0.92
C ASP A 877 13.94 1.84 0.26
N TYR A 878 12.86 1.64 1.03
CA TYR A 878 11.48 1.69 0.52
C TYR A 878 11.12 3.11 0.01
N MET A 879 11.61 4.16 0.68
CA MET A 879 11.29 5.55 0.36
C MET A 879 12.39 6.31 -0.39
N ARG A 880 13.45 5.61 -0.79
CA ARG A 880 14.69 6.18 -1.35
C ARG A 880 14.46 7.07 -2.56
N ALA A 881 13.50 6.71 -3.41
CA ALA A 881 13.13 7.51 -4.56
C ALA A 881 12.45 8.84 -4.17
N ALA A 882 11.61 8.86 -3.12
CA ALA A 882 11.03 10.09 -2.60
C ALA A 882 12.07 10.98 -1.91
N MET A 883 13.03 10.39 -1.19
CA MET A 883 14.18 11.13 -0.61
C MET A 883 15.06 11.76 -1.70
N ARG A 884 15.32 11.02 -2.80
CA ARG A 884 16.03 11.56 -3.97
C ARG A 884 15.25 12.68 -4.66
N ILE A 885 13.92 12.59 -4.71
CA ILE A 885 13.08 13.69 -5.21
C ILE A 885 13.13 14.88 -4.24
N ALA A 886 13.16 14.69 -2.92
CA ALA A 886 13.31 15.79 -1.97
C ALA A 886 14.61 16.58 -2.22
N ALA A 887 15.71 15.86 -2.43
CA ALA A 887 17.02 16.44 -2.71
C ALA A 887 17.06 17.19 -4.06
N LEU A 888 16.44 16.62 -5.10
CA LEU A 888 16.36 17.23 -6.44
C LEU A 888 15.36 18.39 -6.51
N SER A 889 14.29 18.37 -5.72
CA SER A 889 13.24 19.40 -5.71
C SER A 889 13.47 20.53 -4.71
N GLU A 890 14.61 20.51 -4.00
CA GLU A 890 14.95 21.41 -2.88
C GLU A 890 13.93 21.39 -1.73
N ALA A 891 13.22 20.27 -1.53
CA ALA A 891 12.29 20.12 -0.43
C ALA A 891 13.03 19.80 0.88
N GLY A 892 13.19 20.80 1.76
CA GLY A 892 13.75 20.65 3.11
C GLY A 892 12.88 19.84 4.08
N VAL A 893 12.78 18.53 3.82
CA VAL A 893 12.10 17.51 4.65
C VAL A 893 13.09 16.93 5.66
N ILE A 894 12.62 16.69 6.89
CA ILE A 894 13.41 16.07 7.96
C ILE A 894 13.08 14.58 8.06
N TYR A 895 14.07 13.72 7.79
CA TYR A 895 13.96 12.26 7.83
C TYR A 895 14.54 11.74 9.15
N VAL A 896 13.67 11.43 10.12
CA VAL A 896 14.02 11.00 11.47
C VAL A 896 14.12 9.47 11.49
N MET A 897 15.32 8.94 11.30
CA MET A 897 15.55 7.54 10.95
C MET A 897 16.28 6.81 12.08
N THR A 898 15.56 5.97 12.83
CA THR A 898 16.09 5.38 14.07
C THR A 898 16.52 3.92 13.90
N HIS A 899 17.17 3.35 14.92
CA HIS A 899 17.76 2.01 14.86
C HIS A 899 18.85 1.94 13.77
N ASP A 900 19.84 2.83 13.90
CA ASP A 900 20.79 3.23 12.86
C ASP A 900 21.88 2.21 12.50
N SER A 901 22.06 1.14 13.28
CA SER A 901 23.16 0.19 13.10
C SER A 901 22.83 -1.21 13.66
N ILE A 902 23.82 -2.12 13.64
CA ILE A 902 23.82 -3.37 14.43
C ILE A 902 23.55 -3.16 15.94
N GLY A 903 23.61 -1.92 16.44
CA GLY A 903 23.24 -1.52 17.81
C GLY A 903 21.79 -1.77 18.17
N LEU A 904 20.94 -2.06 17.18
CA LEU A 904 19.57 -2.51 17.47
C LEU A 904 19.52 -3.91 18.11
N GLY A 905 20.50 -4.79 17.88
CA GLY A 905 20.51 -6.14 18.46
C GLY A 905 19.57 -7.15 17.77
N GLU A 906 18.64 -7.71 18.54
CA GLU A 906 18.05 -9.02 18.31
C GLU A 906 17.18 -9.17 17.04
N ASP A 907 16.62 -8.09 16.48
CA ASP A 907 15.74 -8.17 15.29
C ASP A 907 16.50 -8.52 13.99
N GLY A 908 17.84 -8.57 14.05
CA GLY A 908 18.67 -9.26 13.06
C GLY A 908 18.94 -8.51 11.74
N PRO A 909 19.61 -9.17 10.78
CA PRO A 909 20.22 -8.50 9.62
C PRO A 909 19.23 -7.79 8.69
N THR A 910 17.97 -8.20 8.65
CA THR A 910 16.92 -7.53 7.85
C THR A 910 16.50 -6.18 8.42
N HIS A 911 16.91 -5.86 9.66
CA HIS A 911 16.60 -4.61 10.33
C HIS A 911 17.85 -3.74 10.56
N GLN A 912 19.05 -4.26 10.34
CA GLN A 912 20.32 -3.64 10.73
C GLN A 912 20.92 -2.89 9.52
N PRO A 913 20.98 -1.54 9.54
CA PRO A 913 21.59 -0.76 8.46
C PRO A 913 23.09 -1.02 8.38
N ILE A 914 23.63 -1.11 7.14
CA ILE A 914 25.05 -1.32 6.88
C ILE A 914 25.59 -0.29 5.87
N GLU A 915 25.13 -0.36 4.64
CA GLU A 915 25.47 0.52 3.51
C GLU A 915 24.80 1.89 3.58
N HIS A 916 23.74 2.01 4.39
CA HIS A 916 22.74 3.07 4.34
C HIS A 916 23.36 4.47 4.51
N ILE A 917 24.28 4.64 5.47
CA ILE A 917 24.96 5.92 5.73
C ILE A 917 25.75 6.37 4.47
N SER A 918 26.67 5.54 3.97
CA SER A 918 27.46 5.84 2.77
C SER A 918 26.58 6.03 1.53
N SER A 919 25.44 5.35 1.47
CA SER A 919 24.48 5.45 0.36
C SER A 919 23.78 6.83 0.28
N PHE A 920 23.61 7.54 1.41
CA PHE A 920 23.06 8.91 1.43
C PHE A 920 24.14 9.98 1.33
N ARG A 921 25.33 9.76 1.91
CA ARG A 921 26.51 10.62 1.66
C ARG A 921 26.90 10.69 0.17
N ALA A 922 26.54 9.68 -0.61
CA ALA A 922 26.74 9.63 -2.06
C ALA A 922 25.59 10.28 -2.87
N MET A 923 24.51 10.75 -2.23
CA MET A 923 23.39 11.43 -2.88
C MET A 923 23.61 12.95 -2.87
N PRO A 924 23.50 13.67 -4.00
CA PRO A 924 23.61 15.13 -4.02
C PRO A 924 22.47 15.80 -3.25
N ASN A 925 22.73 16.98 -2.66
CA ASN A 925 21.78 17.83 -1.92
C ASN A 925 20.94 17.10 -0.85
N ILE A 926 21.58 16.31 0.02
CA ILE A 926 20.97 15.79 1.24
C ILE A 926 22.02 15.76 2.36
N MET A 927 21.65 16.17 3.57
CA MET A 927 22.55 16.16 4.73
C MET A 927 22.43 14.83 5.48
N MET A 928 23.53 14.12 5.72
CA MET A 928 23.53 12.82 6.41
C MET A 928 24.08 12.96 7.85
N PHE A 929 23.22 13.43 8.76
CA PHE A 929 23.54 13.57 10.18
C PHE A 929 23.50 12.22 10.91
N ARG A 930 24.54 11.95 11.71
CA ARG A 930 24.58 10.83 12.66
C ARG A 930 25.11 11.28 14.03
N PRO A 931 24.27 11.95 14.85
CA PRO A 931 24.69 12.56 16.12
C PRO A 931 25.02 11.52 17.19
N ALA A 932 26.09 11.78 17.94
CA ALA A 932 26.57 10.93 19.03
C ALA A 932 25.81 11.11 20.35
N ASP A 933 25.34 12.32 20.65
CA ASP A 933 24.68 12.64 21.92
C ASP A 933 23.54 13.67 21.78
N GLY A 934 23.07 14.20 22.90
CA GLY A 934 21.95 15.14 22.93
C GLY A 934 22.30 16.51 22.34
N ASN A 935 23.52 17.01 22.57
CA ASN A 935 23.98 18.28 22.01
C ASN A 935 24.15 18.18 20.50
N GLU A 936 24.69 17.08 20.00
CA GLU A 936 24.77 16.84 18.56
C GLU A 936 23.39 16.65 17.93
N THR A 937 22.46 15.98 18.63
CA THR A 937 21.08 15.81 18.14
C THR A 937 20.37 17.16 18.03
N ALA A 938 20.51 18.04 19.04
CA ALA A 938 19.99 19.40 18.99
C ALA A 938 20.63 20.24 17.85
N GLY A 939 21.94 20.13 17.64
CA GLY A 939 22.64 20.77 16.52
C GLY A 939 22.15 20.30 15.15
N ALA A 940 21.94 19.00 14.97
CA ALA A 940 21.38 18.44 13.74
C ALA A 940 19.96 18.99 13.46
N TYR A 941 19.11 19.07 14.48
CA TYR A 941 17.78 19.70 14.35
C TYR A 941 17.85 21.19 14.03
N LYS A 942 18.78 21.94 14.63
CA LYS A 942 18.98 23.37 14.33
C LYS A 942 19.28 23.59 12.84
N ILE A 943 20.14 22.74 12.27
CA ILE A 943 20.55 22.86 10.86
C ILE A 943 19.45 22.35 9.93
N ALA A 944 18.79 21.24 10.26
CA ALA A 944 17.65 20.72 9.50
C ALA A 944 16.45 21.69 9.44
N VAL A 945 16.21 22.48 10.48
CA VAL A 945 15.17 23.52 10.51
C VAL A 945 15.56 24.77 9.72
N THR A 946 16.86 25.05 9.54
CA THR A 946 17.35 26.24 8.81
C THR A 946 17.64 25.99 7.33
N ARG A 947 18.09 24.80 6.93
CA ARG A 947 18.38 24.45 5.54
C ARG A 947 17.11 24.08 4.77
N ARG A 948 16.32 25.10 4.40
CA ARG A 948 15.00 24.89 3.78
C ARG A 948 15.04 24.30 2.36
N ASN A 949 16.17 24.43 1.67
CA ASN A 949 16.41 23.92 0.30
C ASN A 949 17.10 22.54 0.26
N THR A 950 17.36 21.91 1.42
CA THR A 950 18.12 20.66 1.50
C THR A 950 17.47 19.70 2.51
N PRO A 951 16.97 18.52 2.10
CA PRO A 951 16.50 17.51 3.06
C PRO A 951 17.62 17.06 4.01
N SER A 952 17.23 16.66 5.22
CA SER A 952 18.15 16.26 6.28
C SER A 952 17.76 14.89 6.85
N VAL A 953 18.67 13.92 6.77
CA VAL A 953 18.54 12.60 7.39
C VAL A 953 19.24 12.61 8.74
N LEU A 954 18.52 12.22 9.79
CA LEU A 954 19.05 12.04 11.13
C LEU A 954 19.04 10.54 11.45
N ALA A 955 20.21 9.91 11.41
CA ALA A 955 20.42 8.51 11.83
C ALA A 955 20.58 8.44 13.37
N LEU A 956 19.66 7.75 14.05
CA LEU A 956 19.50 7.84 15.51
C LEU A 956 19.49 6.46 16.21
N SER A 957 20.10 6.38 17.39
CA SER A 957 20.36 5.12 18.09
C SER A 957 19.11 4.45 18.69
N ARG A 958 19.09 3.11 18.75
CA ARG A 958 18.16 2.36 19.61
C ARG A 958 18.60 2.45 21.07
N GLN A 959 19.90 2.22 21.26
CA GLN A 959 20.66 2.10 22.50
C GLN A 959 20.98 3.46 23.12
N LYS A 960 21.13 3.50 24.45
CA LYS A 960 21.55 4.71 25.17
C LYS A 960 23.02 5.02 24.91
N LEU A 961 23.35 6.31 24.85
CA LEU A 961 24.70 6.85 24.70
C LEU A 961 24.97 7.87 25.84
N PRO A 962 26.22 8.08 26.26
CA PRO A 962 26.58 9.14 27.21
C PRO A 962 26.48 10.52 26.56
N GLN A 963 26.40 11.57 27.38
CA GLN A 963 26.65 12.94 26.92
C GLN A 963 28.16 13.18 26.98
N LEU A 964 28.77 13.68 25.90
CA LEU A 964 30.22 13.69 25.75
C LEU A 964 30.83 15.07 26.04
N PRO A 965 31.99 15.16 26.72
CA PRO A 965 32.67 16.43 26.91
C PRO A 965 33.20 16.94 25.57
N GLY A 966 32.82 18.17 25.19
CA GLY A 966 33.28 18.83 23.95
C GLY A 966 32.26 18.86 22.80
N THR A 967 31.13 18.15 22.92
CA THR A 967 30.02 18.28 21.96
C THR A 967 29.27 19.60 22.20
N SER A 968 28.81 20.24 21.12
CA SER A 968 28.01 21.46 21.21
C SER A 968 27.16 21.64 19.94
N VAL A 969 26.06 22.40 20.08
CA VAL A 969 25.14 22.74 18.98
C VAL A 969 25.86 23.50 17.86
N GLU A 970 26.77 24.40 18.21
CA GLU A 970 27.57 25.23 17.30
C GLU A 970 28.62 24.42 16.54
N ASN A 971 29.19 23.39 17.19
CA ASN A 971 30.18 22.53 16.58
C ASN A 971 29.60 21.63 15.47
N VAL A 972 28.32 21.25 15.54
CA VAL A 972 27.64 20.49 14.47
C VAL A 972 27.58 21.29 13.15
N GLU A 973 27.54 22.62 13.20
CA GLU A 973 27.54 23.49 12.00
C GLU A 973 28.82 23.36 11.16
N ARG A 974 29.85 22.70 11.70
CA ARG A 974 31.12 22.39 11.02
C ARG A 974 31.16 21.01 10.38
N GLY A 975 30.17 20.14 10.64
CA GLY A 975 30.09 18.77 10.13
C GLY A 975 31.08 17.78 10.74
N GLY A 976 32.34 18.18 10.91
CA GLY A 976 33.37 17.42 11.59
C GLY A 976 34.31 18.32 12.39
N TYR A 977 34.53 18.00 13.67
CA TYR A 977 35.22 18.87 14.62
C TYR A 977 35.93 18.09 15.73
N THR A 978 36.94 18.70 16.33
CA THR A 978 37.71 18.14 17.46
C THR A 978 36.89 18.15 18.74
N VAL A 979 36.67 16.98 19.34
CA VAL A 979 35.95 16.78 20.61
C VAL A 979 36.93 16.82 21.79
N CYS A 980 38.07 16.13 21.67
CA CYS A 980 39.17 16.26 22.64
C CYS A 980 40.55 16.02 22.00
N ASP A 981 41.56 16.78 22.43
CA ASP A 981 42.93 16.74 21.91
C ASP A 981 43.93 17.02 23.04
N ASN A 982 45.08 16.36 23.03
CA ASN A 982 46.20 16.60 23.95
C ASN A 982 47.54 16.82 23.21
N SER A 983 47.50 17.06 21.90
CA SER A 983 48.65 17.43 21.08
C SER A 983 48.99 18.93 21.18
N THR A 984 50.10 19.31 20.55
CA THR A 984 50.47 20.72 20.36
C THR A 984 50.90 20.94 18.90
N GLY A 985 50.88 22.19 18.43
CA GLY A 985 51.32 22.53 17.06
C GLY A 985 50.50 21.89 15.94
N ASN A 986 49.22 21.55 16.21
CA ASN A 986 48.33 20.82 15.29
C ASN A 986 48.88 19.46 14.82
N LYS A 987 49.64 18.76 15.66
CA LYS A 987 50.34 17.52 15.29
C LYS A 987 50.20 16.39 16.33
N PRO A 988 49.01 15.77 16.46
CA PRO A 988 48.84 14.54 17.23
C PRO A 988 49.60 13.35 16.60
N ASP A 989 49.97 12.36 17.42
CA ASP A 989 50.49 11.07 16.97
C ASP A 989 49.45 10.29 16.14
N VAL A 990 48.17 10.41 16.50
CA VAL A 990 47.04 9.75 15.82
C VAL A 990 45.75 10.56 15.94
N ILE A 991 44.93 10.50 14.89
CA ILE A 991 43.56 11.04 14.88
C ILE A 991 42.57 9.87 14.87
N LEU A 992 41.67 9.85 15.84
CA LEU A 992 40.52 8.94 15.90
C LEU A 992 39.26 9.69 15.45
N ILE A 993 38.47 9.11 14.56
CA ILE A 993 37.32 9.76 13.93
C ILE A 993 36.08 8.89 14.13
N GLY A 994 35.06 9.41 14.80
CA GLY A 994 33.83 8.68 15.13
C GLY A 994 32.57 9.41 14.69
N THR A 995 31.49 8.66 14.50
CA THR A 995 30.13 9.17 14.26
C THR A 995 29.15 8.42 15.15
N GLY A 996 28.02 9.04 15.51
CA GLY A 996 26.98 8.40 16.32
C GLY A 996 27.53 7.71 17.57
N SER A 997 27.04 6.49 17.82
CA SER A 997 27.45 5.64 18.93
C SER A 997 28.95 5.29 18.98
N GLU A 998 29.69 5.43 17.89
CA GLU A 998 31.10 5.07 17.83
C GLU A 998 32.03 6.20 18.28
N LEU A 999 31.51 7.42 18.46
CA LEU A 999 32.29 8.52 19.04
C LEU A 999 32.65 8.28 20.51
N GLU A 1000 31.78 7.62 21.28
CA GLU A 1000 32.09 7.15 22.64
C GLU A 1000 33.29 6.19 22.61
N ILE A 1001 33.29 5.23 21.69
CA ILE A 1001 34.35 4.22 21.54
C ILE A 1001 35.67 4.88 21.12
N ALA A 1002 35.62 5.87 20.23
CA ALA A 1002 36.78 6.67 19.84
C ALA A 1002 37.32 7.51 21.01
N ALA A 1003 36.46 8.08 21.85
CA ALA A 1003 36.86 8.82 23.05
C ALA A 1003 37.57 7.91 24.08
N GLN A 1004 36.98 6.76 24.40
CA GLN A 1004 37.54 5.76 25.31
C GLN A 1004 38.89 5.21 24.80
N ALA A 1005 39.00 4.88 23.52
CA ALA A 1005 40.27 4.48 22.89
C ALA A 1005 41.32 5.60 22.94
N GLY A 1006 40.90 6.85 22.82
CA GLY A 1006 41.76 8.02 23.00
C GLY A 1006 42.32 8.13 24.42
N GLU A 1007 41.53 7.81 25.45
CA GLU A 1007 42.04 7.76 26.83
C GLU A 1007 43.08 6.66 27.05
N GLU A 1008 42.86 5.44 26.55
CA GLU A 1008 43.83 4.35 26.70
C GLU A 1008 45.17 4.67 26.01
N LEU A 1009 45.13 5.22 24.79
CA LEU A 1009 46.33 5.65 24.07
C LEU A 1009 47.05 6.82 24.79
N ARG A 1010 46.32 7.73 25.44
CA ARG A 1010 46.90 8.80 26.27
C ARG A 1010 47.56 8.27 27.54
N LYS A 1011 47.05 7.20 28.16
CA LYS A 1011 47.69 6.51 29.30
C LYS A 1011 49.04 5.90 28.90
N GLU A 1012 49.22 5.54 27.63
CA GLU A 1012 50.49 5.10 27.03
C GLU A 1012 51.37 6.27 26.52
N GLY A 1013 51.02 7.51 26.84
CA GLY A 1013 51.82 8.70 26.54
C GLY A 1013 51.68 9.23 25.11
N LYS A 1014 50.68 8.79 24.34
CA LYS A 1014 50.41 9.33 23.00
C LYS A 1014 49.62 10.64 23.04
N THR A 1015 49.86 11.48 22.04
CA THR A 1015 49.02 12.63 21.72
C THR A 1015 47.94 12.20 20.73
N VAL A 1016 46.68 12.31 21.16
CA VAL A 1016 45.53 11.79 20.42
C VAL A 1016 44.51 12.88 20.24
N ARG A 1017 44.07 13.08 19.01
CA ARG A 1017 42.88 13.87 18.68
C ARG A 1017 41.70 12.95 18.44
N VAL A 1018 40.56 13.25 19.05
CA VAL A 1018 39.28 12.60 18.77
C VAL A 1018 38.39 13.60 18.05
N VAL A 1019 37.85 13.20 16.90
CA VAL A 1019 37.05 14.01 15.99
C VAL A 1019 35.64 13.40 15.90
N SER A 1020 34.61 14.20 16.19
CA SER A 1020 33.26 13.89 15.74
C SER A 1020 33.16 14.23 14.26
N PHE A 1021 32.50 13.38 13.48
CA PHE A 1021 32.28 13.59 12.05
C PHE A 1021 30.78 13.44 11.71
N VAL A 1022 29.96 14.08 12.56
CA VAL A 1022 28.49 14.02 12.60
C VAL A 1022 27.78 14.26 11.26
N CYS A 1023 28.34 15.06 10.35
CA CYS A 1023 27.79 15.28 9.00
C CYS A 1023 28.92 15.53 7.99
N TRP A 1024 29.01 14.72 6.94
CA TRP A 1024 30.12 14.80 5.98
C TRP A 1024 30.00 16.01 5.06
N GLU A 1025 28.77 16.29 4.62
CA GLU A 1025 28.49 17.32 3.63
C GLU A 1025 28.82 18.72 4.19
N LEU A 1026 28.45 18.96 5.45
CA LEU A 1026 28.82 20.17 6.18
C LEU A 1026 30.33 20.32 6.39
N PHE A 1027 31.10 19.24 6.52
CA PHE A 1027 32.56 19.31 6.63
C PHE A 1027 33.22 19.61 5.28
N ASP A 1028 32.72 18.99 4.20
CA ASP A 1028 33.17 19.27 2.83
C ASP A 1028 32.89 20.73 2.41
N GLU A 1029 31.84 21.37 2.94
CA GLU A 1029 31.56 22.80 2.77
C GLU A 1029 32.51 23.75 3.53
N GLN A 1030 33.26 23.30 4.54
CA GLN A 1030 34.16 24.18 5.31
C GLN A 1030 35.37 24.65 4.47
N THR A 1031 36.03 25.72 4.90
CA THR A 1031 37.27 26.18 4.24
C THR A 1031 38.42 25.20 4.48
N ASP A 1032 39.41 25.19 3.59
CA ASP A 1032 40.53 24.24 3.67
C ASP A 1032 41.43 24.50 4.89
N GLU A 1033 41.49 25.74 5.40
CA GLU A 1033 42.16 26.06 6.67
C GLU A 1033 41.43 25.43 7.87
N TYR A 1034 40.09 25.39 7.85
CA TYR A 1034 39.32 24.69 8.88
C TYR A 1034 39.53 23.18 8.80
N LYS A 1035 39.47 22.60 7.59
CA LYS A 1035 39.71 21.17 7.35
C LYS A 1035 41.10 20.75 7.83
N GLU A 1036 42.14 21.52 7.55
CA GLU A 1036 43.52 21.29 8.02
C GLU A 1036 43.65 21.49 9.54
N SER A 1037 42.85 22.37 10.14
CA SER A 1037 42.82 22.54 11.61
C SER A 1037 42.25 21.33 12.36
N VAL A 1038 41.37 20.54 11.72
CA VAL A 1038 40.75 19.33 12.30
C VAL A 1038 41.51 18.06 11.89
N LEU A 1039 41.79 17.91 10.60
CA LEU A 1039 42.43 16.73 9.98
C LEU A 1039 43.75 17.09 9.26
N PRO A 1040 44.80 17.53 10.00
CA PRO A 1040 46.06 17.98 9.41
C PRO A 1040 46.68 16.97 8.45
N SER A 1041 46.99 17.43 7.24
CA SER A 1041 47.63 16.69 6.16
C SER A 1041 48.93 15.99 6.59
N ASP A 1042 49.67 16.63 7.49
CA ASP A 1042 50.93 16.18 8.09
C ASP A 1042 50.76 14.97 9.03
N VAL A 1043 49.51 14.64 9.44
CA VAL A 1043 49.16 13.49 10.28
C VAL A 1043 48.33 12.48 9.49
N SER A 1044 49.02 11.46 8.96
CA SER A 1044 48.39 10.36 8.21
C SER A 1044 48.01 9.14 9.07
N ALA A 1045 48.35 9.14 10.37
CA ALA A 1045 47.89 8.12 11.31
C ALA A 1045 46.43 8.45 11.68
N ARG A 1046 45.49 7.89 10.92
CA ARG A 1046 44.05 8.16 11.03
C ARG A 1046 43.30 6.85 11.18
N VAL A 1047 42.42 6.76 12.18
CA VAL A 1047 41.52 5.61 12.37
C VAL A 1047 40.09 6.14 12.40
N SER A 1048 39.24 5.72 11.47
CA SER A 1048 37.79 5.92 11.58
C SER A 1048 37.12 4.71 12.22
N ILE A 1049 36.02 4.96 12.94
CA ILE A 1049 35.13 3.92 13.45
C ILE A 1049 33.66 4.33 13.29
N GLU A 1050 32.88 3.49 12.63
CA GLU A 1050 31.45 3.69 12.33
C GLU A 1050 30.79 2.32 12.18
N ALA A 1051 29.64 2.07 12.83
CA ALA A 1051 28.93 0.79 12.78
C ALA A 1051 28.12 0.59 11.48
N GLY A 1052 28.79 0.77 10.34
CA GLY A 1052 28.28 0.56 8.98
C GLY A 1052 29.45 0.31 8.02
N SER A 1053 29.18 0.32 6.71
CA SER A 1053 30.16 0.02 5.67
C SER A 1053 31.35 1.00 5.67
N THR A 1054 32.57 0.47 5.48
CA THR A 1054 33.79 1.30 5.38
C THR A 1054 33.89 2.06 4.05
N PHE A 1055 33.02 1.77 3.08
CA PHE A 1055 32.97 2.47 1.79
C PHE A 1055 32.83 3.99 1.97
N GLY A 1056 33.76 4.73 1.35
CA GLY A 1056 33.88 6.19 1.45
C GLY A 1056 34.97 6.66 2.43
N TRP A 1057 35.20 5.97 3.54
CA TRP A 1057 36.12 6.43 4.61
C TRP A 1057 37.57 6.64 4.15
N GLY A 1058 38.00 5.96 3.09
CA GLY A 1058 39.31 6.18 2.45
C GLY A 1058 39.56 7.64 2.02
N LYS A 1059 38.52 8.44 1.75
CA LYS A 1059 38.63 9.89 1.49
C LYS A 1059 39.18 10.65 2.72
N ILE A 1060 38.78 10.23 3.92
CA ILE A 1060 39.04 10.93 5.18
C ILE A 1060 40.29 10.40 5.87
N VAL A 1061 40.46 9.07 5.94
CA VAL A 1061 41.61 8.43 6.60
C VAL A 1061 42.87 8.35 5.71
N GLY A 1062 42.70 8.44 4.39
CA GLY A 1062 43.79 8.42 3.41
C GLY A 1062 44.50 7.07 3.28
N GLY A 1063 45.44 6.97 2.33
CA GLY A 1063 46.10 5.71 1.94
C GLY A 1063 47.03 5.06 2.98
N ARG A 1064 47.22 5.67 4.18
CA ARG A 1064 47.87 5.03 5.34
C ARG A 1064 46.93 4.80 6.52
N GLY A 1065 45.72 5.36 6.50
CA GLY A 1065 44.76 5.23 7.59
C GLY A 1065 44.10 3.85 7.63
N LYS A 1066 43.25 3.64 8.64
CA LYS A 1066 42.40 2.46 8.80
C LYS A 1066 40.97 2.86 9.06
N SER A 1067 40.05 2.01 8.61
CA SER A 1067 38.62 2.16 8.87
C SER A 1067 38.13 0.92 9.61
N ILE A 1068 37.40 1.11 10.69
CA ILE A 1068 36.73 0.06 11.46
C ILE A 1068 35.23 0.20 11.20
N GLY A 1069 34.61 -0.85 10.70
CA GLY A 1069 33.21 -0.87 10.33
C GLY A 1069 32.76 -2.28 9.96
N VAL A 1070 31.58 -2.35 9.37
CA VAL A 1070 30.88 -3.61 9.07
C VAL A 1070 30.62 -3.69 7.57
N ASP A 1071 31.40 -4.48 6.84
CA ASP A 1071 31.27 -4.67 5.38
C ASP A 1071 30.55 -5.97 5.01
N SER A 1072 29.56 -6.34 5.82
CA SER A 1072 28.68 -7.51 5.65
C SER A 1072 27.32 -7.25 6.30
N PHE A 1073 26.30 -8.03 5.96
CA PHE A 1073 25.08 -8.08 6.79
C PHE A 1073 25.40 -8.46 8.24
N GLY A 1074 24.60 -7.96 9.17
CA GLY A 1074 24.73 -8.23 10.60
C GLY A 1074 24.17 -9.60 11.04
N ALA A 1075 23.71 -9.71 12.28
CA ALA A 1075 23.21 -10.96 12.85
C ALA A 1075 22.16 -10.73 13.97
N SER A 1076 21.31 -11.72 14.22
CA SER A 1076 20.36 -11.73 15.34
C SER A 1076 21.06 -12.15 16.64
N ALA A 1077 21.53 -11.18 17.43
CA ALA A 1077 22.06 -11.38 18.78
C ALA A 1077 21.96 -10.07 19.60
N PRO A 1078 22.15 -10.08 20.93
CA PRO A 1078 22.18 -8.86 21.73
C PRO A 1078 23.24 -7.86 21.24
N ALA A 1079 22.90 -6.57 21.19
CA ALA A 1079 23.72 -5.52 20.57
C ALA A 1079 25.19 -5.52 21.02
N GLY A 1080 25.47 -5.65 22.33
CA GLY A 1080 26.84 -5.70 22.86
C GLY A 1080 27.63 -6.97 22.46
N LYS A 1081 26.95 -8.06 22.10
CA LYS A 1081 27.60 -9.23 21.46
C LYS A 1081 27.91 -8.93 20.00
N LEU A 1082 27.00 -8.28 19.26
CA LEU A 1082 27.23 -7.91 17.86
C LEU A 1082 28.44 -6.95 17.72
N TYR A 1083 28.46 -5.86 18.51
CA TYR A 1083 29.60 -4.91 18.53
C TYR A 1083 30.93 -5.62 18.75
N LYS A 1084 30.97 -6.60 19.68
CA LYS A 1084 32.17 -7.38 19.95
C LYS A 1084 32.60 -8.28 18.79
N GLU A 1085 31.68 -9.05 18.19
CA GLU A 1085 32.06 -9.97 17.10
C GLU A 1085 32.38 -9.26 15.80
N PHE A 1086 31.76 -8.10 15.53
CA PHE A 1086 32.07 -7.24 14.38
C PHE A 1086 33.24 -6.28 14.64
N GLY A 1087 33.90 -6.35 15.81
CA GLY A 1087 35.11 -5.56 16.10
C GLY A 1087 34.87 -4.06 16.30
N ILE A 1088 33.63 -3.62 16.50
CA ILE A 1088 33.28 -2.24 16.83
C ILE A 1088 33.56 -2.03 18.33
N THR A 1089 34.85 -1.95 18.70
CA THR A 1089 35.32 -1.99 20.08
C THR A 1089 36.52 -1.09 20.34
N VAL A 1090 36.72 -0.72 21.61
CA VAL A 1090 37.87 0.09 22.06
C VAL A 1090 39.18 -0.62 21.72
N GLU A 1091 39.26 -1.92 21.95
CA GLU A 1091 40.46 -2.72 21.68
C GLU A 1091 40.83 -2.73 20.19
N ALA A 1092 39.85 -2.76 19.28
CA ALA A 1092 40.08 -2.69 17.85
C ALA A 1092 40.62 -1.31 17.42
N VAL A 1093 40.06 -0.22 17.95
CA VAL A 1093 40.54 1.16 17.69
C VAL A 1093 41.97 1.33 18.20
N VAL A 1094 42.26 0.88 19.44
CA VAL A 1094 43.60 0.94 20.03
C VAL A 1094 44.60 0.09 19.24
N ALA A 1095 44.23 -1.12 18.81
CA ALA A 1095 45.08 -1.98 17.98
C ALA A 1095 45.33 -1.40 16.58
N ALA A 1096 44.30 -0.79 15.96
CA ALA A 1096 44.45 -0.09 14.69
C ALA A 1096 45.39 1.11 14.83
N ALA A 1097 45.19 1.97 15.83
CA ALA A 1097 46.04 3.13 16.10
C ALA A 1097 47.51 2.73 16.31
N LYS A 1098 47.78 1.74 17.18
CA LYS A 1098 49.14 1.22 17.44
C LYS A 1098 49.84 0.61 16.23
N SER A 1099 49.11 0.31 15.16
CA SER A 1099 49.69 -0.18 13.90
C SER A 1099 50.01 0.93 12.88
N LEU A 1100 49.78 2.20 13.24
CA LEU A 1100 49.99 3.39 12.38
C LEU A 1100 50.98 4.42 12.94
N ILE A 1101 51.39 4.29 14.22
CA ILE A 1101 52.24 5.24 14.97
C ILE A 1101 53.67 4.69 15.13
#